data_AF-A0A1W9L969-F1
#
_entry.id   AF-A0A1W9L969-F1
#
_cell.length_a   1.000
_cell.length_b   1.000
_cell.length_c   1.000
_cell.angle_alpha   90.00
_cell.angle_beta   90.00
_cell.angle_gamma   90.00
#
_symmetry.space_group_name_H-M   'P 1'
#
loop_
_entity.id
_entity.type
_entity.pdbx_description
1 polymer ?
#
loop_
_entity_poly.entity_id
_entity_poly.type
_entity_poly.pdbx_seq_one_letter_code
_entity_poly.pdbx_strand_id
1 'polypeptide(L)'
;MNDTRYLTEIIEEVDNLPCSHPASVNIDVANYYYSLTKIIRPLLIVEIGCFIGFSTLHFAQALKELGFGKILSIDAFDWEVDAGRGMENRQAVAEYYRHKAGLTDIITYKKGYSTVVYPQIADNIKNKIDLLYIDGDHSITGAFADFNTYYNDVRVGGHLVLHDIYPQMCGVDGPRVLIDHLKAYKTIPNDLELMEIQTRDGFGIAVLRKLSAKPLYISLPEPHRMKRLRQKLQGRLPWLTKIPQTFGHQTFKMVLKIMDARTFQPISQATLIVPQRWAEQRTSDAQGKIYLEHYLPNRYLFKVSAPGYVTKHNVLIDVTADKFLQEFTILLESLNSENIATVSNKSDVVLSPKISRTEWPLFARMQRFAEMQTPGMKNNRPFVATTDNVPVRVISLENFTQEQLFAEIAALPENGGEIYLPPGRIEMTSELKLRTGIRLVGVADTTEFVFKNTYFGIVLQGTVTEVISQVRLENVRIRHEGPHQFCAAVFVTYAQEITFTNVQIIAPRAIGFLLSDNVYRTHFEHCAVHKAGLVGFMLIRDVRDTVLESCLAEYCQQSGVFLTDMKLPPGVDPLDFDAQIHYTSETIGNFGVFSPEDPCTYRNTLQNCIFRNNRKMGITTDGVGYLRVLNCVMADNDCEGITLDNGSWGCQVQNCHIYNNGWRGRQQEVELNLDFVSDKGRLADGSSKAKLPGVSLDNAAYCRIENNCIEGNWGDGVKFVRAVYACTVVNNLIANNNRGVNDEFHFFGVLVGAAHQQHPEQSDFPSCDNRITDNDILGTHYAGIHLLAGVSNNSVQNNRITEATFAAIEDHTEDSFLKSMSRGIPFLNRFQ
;
A
#
# COMPACT_ATOMS: atom_id res chain seq x y z
N MET A 1 -10.09 -28.48 -15.09
CA MET A 1 -9.15 -27.37 -14.86
C MET A 1 -10.04 -26.20 -14.50
N ASN A 2 -9.99 -25.72 -13.26
CA ASN A 2 -10.84 -24.62 -12.82
C ASN A 2 -10.28 -23.32 -13.42
N ASP A 3 -11.11 -22.59 -14.16
CA ASP A 3 -10.80 -21.25 -14.65
C ASP A 3 -10.56 -20.33 -13.43
N THR A 4 -9.34 -19.83 -13.26
CA THR A 4 -8.92 -19.05 -12.07
C THR A 4 -9.60 -17.67 -11.98
N ARG A 5 -10.38 -17.27 -13.00
CA ARG A 5 -11.09 -15.98 -13.04
C ARG A 5 -12.32 -15.95 -12.13
N TYR A 6 -12.95 -17.10 -11.90
CA TYR A 6 -14.20 -17.18 -11.13
C TYR A 6 -13.94 -17.74 -9.73
N LEU A 7 -14.50 -17.07 -8.72
CA LEU A 7 -14.37 -17.50 -7.32
C LEU A 7 -15.04 -18.85 -7.05
N THR A 8 -16.10 -19.18 -7.80
CA THR A 8 -16.83 -20.45 -7.71
C THR A 8 -17.40 -20.82 -9.08
N GLU A 9 -17.63 -22.12 -9.32
CA GLU A 9 -18.33 -22.63 -10.51
C GLU A 9 -19.75 -22.01 -10.67
N ILE A 10 -20.36 -21.60 -9.55
CA ILE A 10 -21.68 -20.97 -9.55
C ILE A 10 -21.59 -19.54 -10.08
N ILE A 11 -20.57 -18.79 -9.68
CA ILE A 11 -20.30 -17.45 -10.21
C ILE A 11 -19.98 -17.52 -11.70
N GLU A 12 -19.17 -18.51 -12.13
CA GLU A 12 -18.93 -18.79 -13.54
C GLU A 12 -20.23 -19.06 -14.31
N GLU A 13 -21.12 -19.87 -13.75
CA GLU A 13 -22.41 -20.15 -14.38
C GLU A 13 -23.27 -18.89 -14.51
N VAL A 14 -23.33 -18.05 -13.47
CA VAL A 14 -24.09 -16.79 -13.53
C VAL A 14 -23.49 -15.84 -14.55
N ASP A 15 -22.17 -15.70 -14.60
CA ASP A 15 -21.50 -14.81 -15.57
C ASP A 15 -21.85 -15.18 -17.03
N ASN A 16 -22.01 -16.48 -17.29
CA ASN A 16 -22.32 -17.02 -18.63
C ASN A 16 -23.82 -17.02 -18.99
N LEU A 17 -24.72 -16.51 -18.14
CA LEU A 17 -26.14 -16.43 -18.51
C LEU A 17 -26.36 -15.42 -19.65
N PRO A 18 -27.32 -15.67 -20.56
CA PRO A 18 -27.61 -14.77 -21.68
C PRO A 18 -27.96 -13.33 -21.24
N CYS A 19 -28.54 -13.18 -20.06
CA CYS A 19 -28.92 -11.88 -19.50
C CYS A 19 -27.84 -11.18 -18.69
N SER A 20 -26.72 -11.83 -18.39
CA SER A 20 -25.70 -11.26 -17.50
C SER A 20 -25.02 -10.05 -18.09
N HIS A 21 -24.60 -10.12 -19.36
CA HIS A 21 -23.90 -9.02 -20.02
C HIS A 21 -24.79 -8.36 -21.07
N PRO A 22 -24.83 -7.02 -21.16
CA PRO A 22 -24.02 -6.04 -20.42
C PRO A 22 -24.65 -5.52 -19.12
N ALA A 23 -25.72 -6.15 -18.61
CA ALA A 23 -26.52 -5.59 -17.51
C ALA A 23 -25.90 -5.76 -16.12
N SER A 24 -25.11 -6.81 -15.91
CA SER A 24 -24.31 -7.04 -14.70
C SER A 24 -22.92 -6.42 -14.89
N VAL A 25 -22.29 -6.09 -13.77
CA VAL A 25 -20.86 -5.71 -13.77
C VAL A 25 -20.00 -6.81 -14.37
N ASN A 26 -18.86 -6.44 -14.97
CA ASN A 26 -17.89 -7.42 -15.46
C ASN A 26 -17.24 -8.22 -14.30
N ILE A 27 -16.79 -9.45 -14.57
CA ILE A 27 -16.11 -10.31 -13.59
C ILE A 27 -14.94 -9.61 -12.88
N ASP A 28 -14.15 -8.77 -13.56
CA ASP A 28 -13.02 -8.07 -12.95
C ASP A 28 -13.50 -7.05 -11.89
N VAL A 29 -14.62 -6.37 -12.16
CA VAL A 29 -15.28 -5.44 -11.23
C VAL A 29 -15.90 -6.21 -10.07
N ALA A 30 -16.52 -7.35 -10.34
CA ALA A 30 -17.10 -8.20 -9.31
C ALA A 30 -16.02 -8.79 -8.37
N ASN A 31 -14.86 -9.17 -8.91
CA ASN A 31 -13.70 -9.60 -8.14
C ASN A 31 -13.09 -8.47 -7.30
N TYR A 32 -13.14 -7.22 -7.80
CA TYR A 32 -12.82 -6.05 -6.98
C TYR A 32 -13.78 -5.93 -5.79
N TYR A 33 -15.08 -6.13 -5.97
CA TYR A 33 -16.05 -6.10 -4.84
C TYR A 33 -15.82 -7.20 -3.81
N TYR A 34 -15.47 -8.40 -4.25
CA TYR A 34 -15.01 -9.46 -3.35
C TYR A 34 -13.79 -9.00 -2.55
N SER A 35 -12.76 -8.48 -3.22
CA SER A 35 -11.52 -8.02 -2.58
C SER A 35 -11.74 -6.85 -1.61
N LEU A 36 -12.52 -5.86 -2.04
CA LEU A 36 -12.94 -4.71 -1.24
C LEU A 36 -13.67 -5.17 0.02
N THR A 37 -14.52 -6.19 -0.07
CA THR A 37 -15.22 -6.76 1.08
C THR A 37 -14.27 -7.46 2.05
N LYS A 38 -13.26 -8.17 1.55
CA LYS A 38 -12.21 -8.80 2.38
C LYS A 38 -11.35 -7.76 3.09
N ILE A 39 -11.19 -6.57 2.50
CA ILE A 39 -10.46 -5.42 3.07
C ILE A 39 -11.32 -4.68 4.10
N ILE A 40 -12.55 -4.29 3.74
CA ILE A 40 -13.46 -3.51 4.60
C ILE A 40 -14.00 -4.36 5.77
N ARG A 41 -14.21 -5.66 5.54
CA ARG A 41 -14.76 -6.64 6.50
C ARG A 41 -16.09 -6.18 7.10
N PRO A 42 -17.10 -5.84 6.28
CA PRO A 42 -18.35 -5.25 6.74
C PRO A 42 -19.24 -6.26 7.49
N LEU A 43 -20.02 -5.79 8.47
CA LEU A 43 -21.05 -6.58 9.14
C LEU A 43 -22.40 -6.46 8.41
N LEU A 44 -22.68 -5.30 7.82
CA LEU A 44 -23.86 -5.04 7.02
C LEU A 44 -23.49 -4.31 5.73
N ILE A 45 -23.75 -4.98 4.60
CA ILE A 45 -23.76 -4.38 3.27
C ILE A 45 -25.23 -4.09 2.91
N VAL A 46 -25.51 -2.88 2.45
CA VAL A 46 -26.78 -2.56 1.79
C VAL A 46 -26.47 -2.33 0.31
N GLU A 47 -27.09 -3.11 -0.55
CA GLU A 47 -26.91 -3.07 -1.99
C GLU A 47 -28.20 -2.59 -2.65
N ILE A 48 -28.10 -1.61 -3.54
CA ILE A 48 -29.21 -1.08 -4.33
C ILE A 48 -28.89 -1.32 -5.81
N GLY A 49 -29.73 -2.09 -6.50
CA GLY A 49 -29.56 -2.48 -7.90
C GLY A 49 -28.76 -3.77 -8.07
N CYS A 50 -29.28 -4.90 -7.57
CA CYS A 50 -28.56 -6.17 -7.66
C CYS A 50 -28.81 -6.94 -8.96
N PHE A 51 -29.81 -6.55 -9.75
CA PHE A 51 -30.21 -7.19 -10.99
C PHE A 51 -30.53 -8.69 -10.82
N ILE A 52 -29.64 -9.60 -11.25
CA ILE A 52 -29.76 -11.06 -11.06
C ILE A 52 -28.89 -11.60 -9.91
N GLY A 53 -28.22 -10.71 -9.17
CA GLY A 53 -27.42 -11.03 -7.99
C GLY A 53 -25.94 -11.25 -8.25
N PHE A 54 -25.40 -10.88 -9.42
CA PHE A 54 -24.00 -11.18 -9.77
C PHE A 54 -22.99 -10.49 -8.83
N SER A 55 -23.10 -9.17 -8.63
CA SER A 55 -22.32 -8.43 -7.62
C SER A 55 -22.59 -8.96 -6.21
N THR A 56 -23.85 -9.25 -5.89
CA THR A 56 -24.30 -9.78 -4.59
C THR A 56 -23.58 -11.07 -4.23
N LEU A 57 -23.40 -11.99 -5.19
CA LEU A 57 -22.71 -13.25 -4.98
C LEU A 57 -21.23 -13.04 -4.62
N HIS A 58 -20.56 -12.03 -5.18
CA HIS A 58 -19.16 -11.72 -4.87
C HIS A 58 -19.01 -11.12 -3.48
N PHE A 59 -19.88 -10.16 -3.13
CA PHE A 59 -19.99 -9.66 -1.75
C PHE A 59 -20.21 -10.81 -0.77
N ALA A 60 -21.17 -11.69 -1.08
CA ALA A 60 -21.59 -12.77 -0.20
C ALA A 60 -20.54 -13.88 -0.08
N GLN A 61 -19.83 -14.21 -1.16
CA GLN A 61 -18.73 -15.17 -1.15
C GLN A 61 -17.59 -14.67 -0.24
N ALA A 62 -17.25 -13.38 -0.32
CA ALA A 62 -16.29 -12.78 0.61
C ALA A 62 -16.75 -12.91 2.07
N LEU A 63 -18.00 -12.55 2.38
CA LEU A 63 -18.57 -12.65 3.73
C LEU A 63 -18.63 -14.11 4.24
N LYS A 64 -18.95 -15.06 3.35
CA LYS A 64 -18.98 -16.50 3.66
C LYS A 64 -17.61 -16.97 4.14
N GLU A 65 -16.55 -16.60 3.43
CA GLU A 65 -15.18 -16.94 3.80
C GLU A 65 -14.68 -16.19 5.03
N LEU A 66 -15.17 -14.97 5.27
CA LEU A 66 -14.91 -14.24 6.51
C LEU A 66 -15.61 -14.87 7.72
N GLY A 67 -16.69 -15.62 7.48
CA GLY A 67 -17.50 -16.26 8.52
C GLY A 67 -18.43 -15.32 9.27
N PHE A 68 -18.60 -14.08 8.81
CA PHE A 68 -19.49 -13.07 9.40
C PHE A 68 -19.98 -12.07 8.35
N GLY A 69 -20.98 -11.28 8.73
CA GLY A 69 -21.59 -10.24 7.89
C GLY A 69 -22.86 -10.69 7.18
N LYS A 70 -23.67 -9.72 6.77
CA LYS A 70 -24.95 -9.91 6.06
C LYS A 70 -25.10 -8.87 4.95
N ILE A 71 -25.87 -9.23 3.93
CA ILE A 71 -26.25 -8.36 2.83
C ILE A 71 -27.75 -8.17 2.83
N LEU A 72 -28.18 -6.91 2.79
CA LEU A 72 -29.54 -6.53 2.45
C LEU A 72 -29.53 -5.93 1.05
N SER A 73 -30.03 -6.68 0.08
CA SER A 73 -29.97 -6.32 -1.34
C SER A 73 -31.35 -5.95 -1.86
N ILE A 74 -31.44 -4.82 -2.56
CA ILE A 74 -32.69 -4.16 -2.94
C ILE A 74 -32.72 -3.98 -4.46
N ASP A 75 -33.79 -4.46 -5.09
CA ASP A 75 -34.04 -4.27 -6.53
C ASP A 75 -35.55 -4.25 -6.80
N ALA A 76 -35.97 -3.52 -7.83
CA ALA A 76 -37.36 -3.47 -8.24
C ALA A 76 -37.92 -4.85 -8.67
N PHE A 77 -37.09 -5.70 -9.29
CA PHE A 77 -37.46 -7.01 -9.84
C PHE A 77 -38.77 -6.99 -10.66
N ASP A 78 -38.94 -5.94 -11.45
CA ASP A 78 -40.16 -5.53 -12.15
C ASP A 78 -40.21 -5.98 -13.63
N TRP A 79 -39.19 -6.68 -14.12
CA TRP A 79 -39.15 -7.25 -15.48
C TRP A 79 -38.46 -8.62 -15.53
N GLU A 80 -38.65 -9.33 -16.64
CA GLU A 80 -38.14 -10.68 -16.90
C GLU A 80 -36.90 -10.66 -17.80
N VAL A 81 -36.03 -11.66 -17.64
CA VAL A 81 -34.78 -11.81 -18.38
C VAL A 81 -34.61 -13.24 -18.91
N ASP A 82 -33.85 -13.42 -19.98
CA ASP A 82 -33.49 -14.75 -20.46
C ASP A 82 -32.32 -15.34 -19.64
N ALA A 83 -32.62 -16.31 -18.79
CA ALA A 83 -31.64 -17.02 -17.97
C ALA A 83 -31.16 -18.34 -18.62
N GLY A 84 -31.30 -18.50 -19.94
CA GLY A 84 -30.92 -19.71 -20.67
C GLY A 84 -31.88 -20.89 -20.46
N ARG A 85 -32.99 -20.68 -19.74
CA ARG A 85 -34.08 -21.64 -19.53
C ARG A 85 -35.46 -21.05 -19.88
N GLY A 86 -35.46 -19.95 -20.64
CA GLY A 86 -36.63 -19.13 -20.92
C GLY A 86 -36.63 -17.83 -20.13
N MET A 87 -37.69 -17.03 -20.35
CA MET A 87 -37.89 -15.78 -19.62
C MET A 87 -38.23 -16.08 -18.16
N GLU A 88 -37.42 -15.57 -17.25
CA GLU A 88 -37.59 -15.71 -15.81
C GLU A 88 -37.60 -14.33 -15.15
N ASN A 89 -38.39 -14.15 -14.09
CA ASN A 89 -38.27 -12.93 -13.28
C ASN A 89 -36.87 -12.86 -12.65
N ARG A 90 -36.24 -11.69 -12.69
CA ARG A 90 -34.88 -11.48 -12.17
C ARG A 90 -34.72 -11.91 -10.70
N GLN A 91 -35.76 -11.76 -9.89
CA GLN A 91 -35.74 -12.22 -8.50
C GLN A 91 -35.65 -13.74 -8.40
N ALA A 92 -36.33 -14.48 -9.28
CA ALA A 92 -36.29 -15.93 -9.28
C ALA A 92 -34.88 -16.43 -9.63
N VAL A 93 -34.22 -15.78 -10.59
CA VAL A 93 -32.81 -16.05 -10.94
C VAL A 93 -31.89 -15.78 -9.74
N ALA A 94 -32.01 -14.61 -9.11
CA ALA A 94 -31.20 -14.23 -7.96
C ALA A 94 -31.40 -15.17 -6.75
N GLU A 95 -32.64 -15.57 -6.46
CA GLU A 95 -32.96 -16.53 -5.41
C GLU A 95 -32.42 -17.94 -5.74
N TYR A 96 -32.58 -18.40 -6.99
CA TYR A 96 -32.04 -19.69 -7.42
C TYR A 96 -30.54 -19.78 -7.16
N TYR A 97 -29.76 -18.77 -7.57
CA TYR A 97 -28.31 -18.76 -7.36
C TYR A 97 -27.91 -18.52 -5.91
N ARG A 98 -28.69 -17.74 -5.14
CA ARG A 98 -28.51 -17.63 -3.67
C ARG A 98 -28.62 -19.00 -2.99
N HIS A 99 -29.62 -19.79 -3.36
CA HIS A 99 -29.82 -21.15 -2.84
C HIS A 99 -28.71 -22.09 -3.29
N LYS A 100 -28.40 -22.09 -4.60
CA LYS A 100 -27.37 -22.95 -5.19
C LYS A 100 -25.99 -22.72 -4.57
N ALA A 101 -25.64 -21.46 -4.25
CA ALA A 101 -24.38 -21.09 -3.60
C ALA A 101 -24.33 -21.35 -2.09
N GLY A 102 -25.45 -21.75 -1.48
CA GLY A 102 -25.56 -21.91 -0.03
C GLY A 102 -25.34 -20.59 0.72
N LEU A 103 -25.89 -19.50 0.19
CA LEU A 103 -25.74 -18.14 0.70
C LEU A 103 -27.03 -17.58 1.34
N THR A 104 -28.00 -18.45 1.62
CA THR A 104 -29.32 -18.09 2.15
C THR A 104 -29.27 -17.36 3.49
N ASP A 105 -28.26 -17.69 4.31
CA ASP A 105 -28.08 -17.03 5.60
C ASP A 105 -27.41 -15.67 5.48
N ILE A 106 -26.72 -15.39 4.36
CA ILE A 106 -25.93 -14.16 4.18
C ILE A 106 -26.72 -13.10 3.43
N ILE A 107 -27.44 -13.50 2.37
CA ILE A 107 -28.15 -12.57 1.48
C ILE A 107 -29.65 -12.54 1.82
N THR A 108 -30.18 -11.33 2.00
CA THR A 108 -31.62 -11.06 2.05
C THR A 108 -32.02 -10.11 0.92
N TYR A 109 -32.85 -10.58 0.00
CA TYR A 109 -33.41 -9.73 -1.07
C TYR A 109 -34.69 -8.99 -0.61
N LYS A 110 -34.83 -7.74 -1.03
CA LYS A 110 -36.03 -6.93 -0.86
C LYS A 110 -36.50 -6.41 -2.21
N LYS A 111 -37.71 -6.81 -2.61
CA LYS A 111 -38.35 -6.36 -3.84
C LYS A 111 -38.93 -4.95 -3.67
N GLY A 112 -38.58 -4.05 -4.57
CA GLY A 112 -39.14 -2.72 -4.72
C GLY A 112 -38.07 -1.65 -4.97
N TYR A 113 -38.50 -0.46 -5.35
CA TYR A 113 -37.61 0.70 -5.44
C TYR A 113 -37.06 1.06 -4.05
N SER A 114 -35.79 1.41 -3.98
CA SER A 114 -35.03 1.74 -2.76
C SER A 114 -35.80 2.67 -1.81
N THR A 115 -36.29 3.80 -2.31
CA THR A 115 -37.06 4.80 -1.54
C THR A 115 -38.38 4.26 -0.95
N VAL A 116 -39.00 3.28 -1.62
CA VAL A 116 -40.25 2.63 -1.18
C VAL A 116 -39.97 1.51 -0.17
N VAL A 117 -38.84 0.82 -0.32
CA VAL A 117 -38.40 -0.23 0.60
C VAL A 117 -37.89 0.37 1.91
N TYR A 118 -37.25 1.54 1.86
CA TYR A 118 -36.60 2.17 3.02
C TYR A 118 -37.43 2.18 4.32
N PRO A 119 -38.71 2.62 4.34
CA PRO A 119 -39.50 2.65 5.57
C PRO A 119 -39.67 1.28 6.23
N GLN A 120 -39.56 0.19 5.47
CA GLN A 120 -39.72 -1.19 5.95
C GLN A 120 -38.45 -1.73 6.61
N ILE A 121 -37.31 -1.10 6.35
CA ILE A 121 -35.98 -1.58 6.79
C ILE A 121 -35.22 -0.54 7.62
N ALA A 122 -35.70 0.71 7.69
CA ALA A 122 -35.02 1.83 8.34
C ALA A 122 -34.51 1.48 9.75
N ASP A 123 -35.35 0.88 10.60
CA ASP A 123 -34.96 0.51 11.97
C ASP A 123 -33.83 -0.54 12.02
N ASN A 124 -33.76 -1.41 11.00
CA ASN A 124 -32.74 -2.45 10.91
C ASN A 124 -31.39 -1.91 10.42
N ILE A 125 -31.40 -0.85 9.60
CA ILE A 125 -30.19 -0.30 8.96
C ILE A 125 -29.68 0.98 9.60
N LYS A 126 -30.48 1.64 10.46
CA LYS A 126 -30.17 2.95 11.05
C LYS A 126 -28.78 3.01 11.68
N ASN A 127 -27.91 3.86 11.12
CA ASN A 127 -26.49 4.00 11.51
C ASN A 127 -25.73 2.67 11.59
N LYS A 128 -26.09 1.69 10.78
CA LYS A 128 -25.50 0.34 10.81
C LYS A 128 -24.83 -0.07 9.51
N ILE A 129 -25.00 0.68 8.42
CA ILE A 129 -24.47 0.30 7.12
C ILE A 129 -22.95 0.50 7.13
N ASP A 130 -22.20 -0.59 6.94
CA ASP A 130 -20.74 -0.57 6.82
C ASP A 130 -20.29 -0.28 5.39
N LEU A 131 -21.06 -0.78 4.42
CA LEU A 131 -20.87 -0.59 2.98
C LEU A 131 -22.23 -0.39 2.31
N LEU A 132 -22.41 0.76 1.66
CA LEU A 132 -23.57 1.05 0.81
C LEU A 132 -23.13 0.96 -0.66
N TYR A 133 -23.81 0.14 -1.45
CA TYR A 133 -23.58 0.03 -2.90
C TYR A 133 -24.78 0.60 -3.65
N ILE A 134 -24.54 1.50 -4.61
CA ILE A 134 -25.59 2.16 -5.41
C ILE A 134 -25.29 1.94 -6.90
N ASP A 135 -26.17 1.19 -7.53
CA ASP A 135 -26.15 0.84 -8.97
C ASP A 135 -27.58 0.54 -9.47
N GLY A 136 -28.55 1.27 -8.95
CA GLY A 136 -29.97 1.07 -9.24
C GLY A 136 -30.45 1.90 -10.43
N ASP A 137 -31.12 3.02 -10.14
CA ASP A 137 -31.59 3.95 -11.18
C ASP A 137 -30.47 4.94 -11.54
N HIS A 138 -29.88 4.76 -12.71
CA HIS A 138 -28.79 5.60 -13.22
C HIS A 138 -29.21 7.01 -13.66
N SER A 139 -30.50 7.36 -13.54
CA SER A 139 -30.94 8.74 -13.70
C SER A 139 -30.35 9.64 -12.61
N ILE A 140 -30.21 10.93 -12.90
CA ILE A 140 -29.77 11.93 -11.90
C ILE A 140 -30.72 11.93 -10.69
N THR A 141 -32.02 11.78 -10.94
CA THR A 141 -33.04 11.71 -9.89
C THR A 141 -32.91 10.45 -9.04
N GLY A 142 -32.66 9.30 -9.67
CA GLY A 142 -32.47 8.01 -9.01
C GLY A 142 -31.26 7.99 -8.10
N ALA A 143 -30.08 8.29 -8.65
CA ALA A 143 -28.82 8.31 -7.90
C ALA A 143 -28.86 9.26 -6.69
N PHE A 144 -29.48 10.45 -6.83
CA PHE A 144 -29.65 11.39 -5.72
C PHE A 144 -30.67 10.87 -4.68
N ALA A 145 -31.75 10.21 -5.12
CA ALA A 145 -32.74 9.65 -4.23
C ALA A 145 -32.14 8.50 -3.39
N ASP A 146 -31.37 7.60 -4.01
CA ASP A 146 -30.66 6.51 -3.33
C ASP A 146 -29.68 7.06 -2.30
N PHE A 147 -28.84 8.01 -2.72
CA PHE A 147 -27.89 8.66 -1.82
C PHE A 147 -28.60 9.33 -0.63
N ASN A 148 -29.59 10.18 -0.89
CA ASN A 148 -30.29 10.92 0.17
C ASN A 148 -31.03 10.01 1.15
N THR A 149 -31.52 8.86 0.67
CA THR A 149 -32.29 7.92 1.48
C THR A 149 -31.38 7.12 2.42
N TYR A 150 -30.23 6.65 1.94
CA TYR A 150 -29.40 5.68 2.68
C TYR A 150 -28.11 6.26 3.28
N TYR A 151 -27.60 7.39 2.78
CA TYR A 151 -26.32 7.96 3.23
C TYR A 151 -26.26 8.19 4.76
N ASN A 152 -27.37 8.64 5.34
CA ASN A 152 -27.41 8.94 6.77
C ASN A 152 -27.30 7.69 7.64
N ASP A 153 -27.64 6.51 7.11
CA ASP A 153 -27.55 5.23 7.80
C ASP A 153 -26.19 4.53 7.62
N VAL A 154 -25.35 5.05 6.72
CA VAL A 154 -23.92 4.72 6.67
C VAL A 154 -23.25 5.28 7.91
N ARG A 155 -22.59 4.41 8.68
CA ARG A 155 -21.86 4.87 9.87
C ARG A 155 -20.61 5.66 9.49
N VAL A 156 -20.10 6.47 10.41
CA VAL A 156 -18.80 7.12 10.23
C VAL A 156 -17.70 6.07 10.03
N GLY A 157 -16.83 6.30 9.07
CA GLY A 157 -15.83 5.35 8.57
C GLY A 157 -16.40 4.21 7.74
N GLY A 158 -17.71 4.19 7.46
CA GLY A 158 -18.33 3.30 6.49
C GLY A 158 -18.09 3.80 5.06
N HIS A 159 -18.31 2.91 4.10
CA HIS A 159 -18.02 3.16 2.70
C HIS A 159 -19.30 3.23 1.86
N LEU A 160 -19.23 4.01 0.78
CA LEU A 160 -20.21 4.06 -0.28
C LEU A 160 -19.51 3.72 -1.59
N VAL A 161 -20.15 2.92 -2.43
CA VAL A 161 -19.67 2.58 -3.76
C VAL A 161 -20.71 3.01 -4.77
N LEU A 162 -20.27 3.77 -5.78
CA LEU A 162 -21.07 4.15 -6.94
C LEU A 162 -20.46 3.49 -8.17
N HIS A 163 -21.29 2.82 -8.98
CA HIS A 163 -20.89 2.30 -10.28
C HIS A 163 -21.24 3.30 -11.40
N ASP A 164 -20.78 3.06 -12.63
CA ASP A 164 -21.11 3.85 -13.83
C ASP A 164 -20.79 5.35 -13.72
N ILE A 165 -19.60 5.66 -13.23
CA ILE A 165 -19.17 7.05 -12.97
C ILE A 165 -18.62 7.78 -14.20
N TYR A 166 -18.52 7.14 -15.37
CA TYR A 166 -18.01 7.75 -16.60
C TYR A 166 -19.06 7.78 -17.73
N PRO A 167 -19.87 8.86 -17.83
CA PRO A 167 -21.01 8.94 -18.75
C PRO A 167 -20.66 8.77 -20.23
N GLN A 168 -19.43 9.12 -20.62
CA GLN A 168 -18.95 8.96 -22.00
C GLN A 168 -18.84 7.47 -22.40
N MET A 169 -18.72 6.57 -21.41
CA MET A 169 -18.54 5.14 -21.61
C MET A 169 -19.83 4.36 -21.33
N CYS A 170 -20.48 4.62 -20.19
CA CYS A 170 -21.69 3.89 -19.76
C CYS A 170 -23.00 4.47 -20.30
N GLY A 171 -22.98 5.68 -20.88
CA GLY A 171 -24.18 6.33 -21.43
C GLY A 171 -25.16 6.88 -20.39
N VAL A 172 -24.80 6.86 -19.10
CA VAL A 172 -25.63 7.33 -17.99
C VAL A 172 -24.92 8.41 -17.17
N ASP A 173 -25.68 9.34 -16.58
CA ASP A 173 -25.14 10.56 -15.96
C ASP A 173 -25.23 10.59 -14.42
N GLY A 174 -26.15 9.81 -13.82
CA GLY A 174 -26.56 9.99 -12.43
C GLY A 174 -25.41 9.95 -11.41
N PRO A 175 -24.65 8.85 -11.35
CA PRO A 175 -23.51 8.70 -10.42
C PRO A 175 -22.45 9.80 -10.58
N ARG A 176 -22.08 10.15 -11.83
CA ARG A 176 -21.12 11.24 -12.10
C ARG A 176 -21.61 12.59 -11.61
N VAL A 177 -22.87 12.93 -11.91
CA VAL A 177 -23.47 14.21 -11.50
C VAL A 177 -23.56 14.29 -9.97
N LEU A 178 -23.83 13.18 -9.29
CA LEU A 178 -23.81 13.10 -7.83
C LEU A 178 -22.42 13.43 -7.28
N ILE A 179 -21.36 12.79 -7.78
CA ILE A 179 -19.99 13.05 -7.31
C ILE A 179 -19.60 14.51 -7.56
N ASP A 180 -19.91 15.05 -8.74
CA ASP A 180 -19.59 16.44 -9.08
C ASP A 180 -20.34 17.45 -8.21
N HIS A 181 -21.58 17.14 -7.85
CA HIS A 181 -22.34 17.93 -6.89
C HIS A 181 -21.67 17.90 -5.50
N LEU A 182 -21.30 16.72 -4.99
CA LEU A 182 -20.62 16.58 -3.71
C LEU A 182 -19.27 17.34 -3.66
N LYS A 183 -18.52 17.35 -4.77
CA LYS A 183 -17.31 18.18 -4.93
C LYS A 183 -17.63 19.68 -4.93
N ALA A 184 -18.64 20.10 -5.71
CA ALA A 184 -19.00 21.51 -5.86
C ALA A 184 -19.41 22.18 -4.54
N TYR A 185 -20.05 21.43 -3.64
CA TYR A 185 -20.49 21.92 -2.33
C TYR A 185 -19.48 21.61 -1.20
N LYS A 186 -18.27 21.16 -1.53
CA LYS A 186 -17.20 20.81 -0.59
C LYS A 186 -17.56 19.72 0.42
N THR A 187 -18.64 18.98 0.20
CA THR A 187 -18.91 17.74 0.94
C THR A 187 -17.74 16.79 0.76
N ILE A 188 -17.17 16.75 -0.44
CA ILE A 188 -15.84 16.22 -0.69
C ILE A 188 -14.87 17.41 -0.73
N PRO A 189 -13.83 17.48 0.11
CA PRO A 189 -13.34 16.42 1.01
C PRO A 189 -13.80 16.50 2.48
N ASN A 190 -14.67 17.44 2.86
CA ASN A 190 -14.90 17.75 4.28
C ASN A 190 -15.64 16.65 5.07
N ASP A 191 -16.65 16.05 4.45
CA ASP A 191 -17.55 15.06 5.06
C ASP A 191 -17.37 13.66 4.41
N LEU A 192 -16.74 13.61 3.23
CA LEU A 192 -16.48 12.41 2.44
C LEU A 192 -15.07 12.44 1.83
N GLU A 193 -14.34 11.34 1.95
CA GLU A 193 -13.15 11.03 1.14
C GLU A 193 -13.59 10.30 -0.12
N LEU A 194 -12.89 10.50 -1.25
CA LEU A 194 -13.24 9.93 -2.56
C LEU A 194 -12.02 9.34 -3.25
N MET A 195 -12.18 8.12 -3.74
CA MET A 195 -11.31 7.45 -4.70
C MET A 195 -12.13 7.09 -5.95
N GLU A 196 -11.68 7.53 -7.13
CA GLU A 196 -12.27 7.14 -8.42
C GLU A 196 -11.33 6.12 -9.08
N ILE A 197 -11.90 5.02 -9.57
CA ILE A 197 -11.17 3.89 -10.16
C ILE A 197 -11.69 3.68 -11.58
N GLN A 198 -10.78 3.64 -12.54
CA GLN A 198 -11.12 3.25 -13.90
C GLN A 198 -11.18 1.73 -14.00
N THR A 199 -12.31 1.21 -14.46
CA THR A 199 -12.55 -0.22 -14.65
C THR A 199 -12.32 -0.60 -16.09
N ARG A 200 -12.11 -1.90 -16.33
CA ARG A 200 -11.81 -2.45 -17.65
C ARG A 200 -12.95 -2.28 -18.66
N ASP A 201 -14.20 -2.35 -18.21
CA ASP A 201 -15.39 -2.03 -19.03
C ASP A 201 -15.50 -0.53 -19.36
N GLY A 202 -14.66 0.32 -18.74
CA GLY A 202 -14.63 1.76 -18.94
C GLY A 202 -15.69 2.53 -18.15
N PHE A 203 -16.57 1.85 -17.41
CA PHE A 203 -17.72 2.48 -16.74
C PHE A 203 -17.33 3.20 -15.44
N GLY A 204 -16.31 2.68 -14.75
CA GLY A 204 -15.68 3.26 -13.57
C GLY A 204 -16.43 3.02 -12.27
N ILE A 205 -15.70 3.07 -11.16
CA ILE A 205 -16.22 2.97 -9.79
C ILE A 205 -15.75 4.16 -8.97
N ALA A 206 -16.61 4.72 -8.13
CA ALA A 206 -16.20 5.62 -7.06
C ALA A 206 -16.39 4.94 -5.70
N VAL A 207 -15.34 4.93 -4.88
CA VAL A 207 -15.39 4.53 -3.47
C VAL A 207 -15.29 5.78 -2.61
N LEU A 208 -16.31 6.02 -1.79
CA LEU A 208 -16.36 7.13 -0.85
C LEU A 208 -16.31 6.62 0.59
N ARG A 209 -15.54 7.28 1.46
CA ARG A 209 -15.50 6.98 2.90
C ARG A 209 -16.13 8.13 3.68
N LYS A 210 -17.12 7.82 4.54
CA LYS A 210 -17.82 8.82 5.36
C LYS A 210 -16.93 9.27 6.53
N LEU A 211 -16.66 10.57 6.63
CA LEU A 211 -15.73 11.12 7.61
C LEU A 211 -16.43 11.73 8.83
N SER A 212 -17.68 12.17 8.68
CA SER A 212 -18.42 12.86 9.75
C SER A 212 -19.80 12.26 10.01
N ALA A 213 -20.30 12.43 11.24
CA ALA A 213 -21.66 12.02 11.62
C ALA A 213 -22.73 13.02 11.16
N LYS A 214 -22.33 14.07 10.45
CA LYS A 214 -23.24 15.13 10.01
C LYS A 214 -24.25 14.54 9.02
N PRO A 215 -25.57 14.70 9.29
CA PRO A 215 -26.56 14.26 8.33
C PRO A 215 -26.45 15.11 7.07
N LEU A 216 -26.57 14.47 5.90
CA LEU A 216 -26.57 15.14 4.62
C LEU A 216 -27.91 14.93 3.91
N TYR A 217 -28.33 15.99 3.22
CA TYR A 217 -29.39 15.97 2.24
C TYR A 217 -29.00 16.93 1.11
N ILE A 218 -28.91 16.41 -0.11
CA ILE A 218 -28.49 17.16 -1.29
C ILE A 218 -29.68 17.41 -2.20
N SER A 219 -29.82 18.66 -2.66
CA SER A 219 -30.89 19.05 -3.59
C SER A 219 -30.47 18.80 -5.03
N LEU A 220 -31.43 18.47 -5.88
CA LEU A 220 -31.17 18.34 -7.32
C LEU A 220 -30.69 19.70 -7.89
N PRO A 221 -29.67 19.71 -8.75
CA PRO A 221 -29.18 20.95 -9.36
C PRO A 221 -30.20 21.53 -10.35
N GLU A 222 -30.47 22.85 -10.23
CA GLU A 222 -31.32 23.63 -11.16
C GLU A 222 -30.93 23.42 -12.65
N PRO A 223 -31.89 23.23 -13.59
CA PRO A 223 -31.62 22.90 -14.99
C PRO A 223 -30.66 23.86 -15.71
N HIS A 224 -30.71 25.15 -15.41
CA HIS A 224 -29.84 26.17 -16.02
C HIS A 224 -28.38 26.10 -15.51
N ARG A 225 -28.14 25.61 -14.29
CA ARG A 225 -26.79 25.36 -13.78
C ARG A 225 -26.16 24.13 -14.44
N MET A 226 -26.96 23.15 -14.87
CA MET A 226 -26.47 21.94 -15.55
C MET A 226 -25.77 22.22 -16.89
N LYS A 227 -26.30 23.16 -17.69
CA LYS A 227 -25.70 23.54 -18.98
C LYS A 227 -24.33 24.22 -18.80
N ARG A 228 -24.18 25.04 -17.75
CA ARG A 228 -22.92 25.67 -17.35
C ARG A 228 -21.92 24.69 -16.73
N LEU A 229 -22.38 23.71 -15.95
CA LEU A 229 -21.52 22.68 -15.38
C LEU A 229 -20.93 21.79 -16.49
N ARG A 230 -21.78 21.31 -17.43
CA ARG A 230 -21.36 20.53 -18.61
C ARG A 230 -20.33 21.27 -19.48
N GLN A 231 -20.55 22.57 -19.75
CA GLN A 231 -19.60 23.38 -20.53
C GLN A 231 -18.29 23.68 -19.79
N LYS A 232 -18.29 23.82 -18.47
CA LYS A 232 -17.05 24.01 -17.69
C LYS A 232 -16.21 22.74 -17.56
N LEU A 233 -16.85 21.56 -17.63
CA LEU A 233 -16.22 20.26 -17.42
C LEU A 233 -15.68 19.63 -18.71
N GLN A 234 -16.24 19.96 -19.89
CA GLN A 234 -15.71 19.51 -21.19
C GLN A 234 -14.35 20.13 -21.56
N GLY A 235 -13.89 21.18 -20.85
CA GLY A 235 -12.65 21.91 -21.16
C GLY A 235 -11.51 21.75 -20.17
N ARG A 236 -11.60 20.84 -19.19
CA ARG A 236 -10.56 20.66 -18.16
C ARG A 236 -10.28 19.19 -17.90
N LEU A 237 -9.12 18.70 -18.35
CA LEU A 237 -8.45 17.60 -17.66
C LEU A 237 -8.27 17.99 -16.18
N PRO A 238 -8.38 17.06 -15.22
CA PRO A 238 -8.20 17.36 -13.80
C PRO A 238 -6.72 17.34 -13.43
N TRP A 239 -6.01 18.41 -13.78
CA TRP A 239 -4.70 18.72 -13.18
C TRP A 239 -4.96 19.60 -11.95
N LEU A 240 -4.40 19.19 -10.81
CA LEU A 240 -4.45 19.85 -9.48
C LEU A 240 -5.78 19.71 -8.70
N THR A 241 -6.04 18.52 -8.15
CA THR A 241 -6.78 18.43 -6.88
C THR A 241 -5.79 18.51 -5.72
N LYS A 242 -5.99 19.50 -4.83
CA LYS A 242 -5.37 19.52 -3.51
C LYS A 242 -5.67 18.20 -2.81
N ILE A 243 -4.62 17.51 -2.37
CA ILE A 243 -4.70 16.35 -1.49
C ILE A 243 -5.45 16.81 -0.22
N PRO A 244 -6.46 16.07 0.27
CA PRO A 244 -7.03 16.32 1.58
C PRO A 244 -5.93 16.24 2.64
N GLN A 245 -6.03 17.04 3.70
CA GLN A 245 -5.25 16.80 4.91
C GLN A 245 -5.54 15.36 5.37
N THR A 246 -4.53 14.50 5.34
CA THR A 246 -4.60 13.20 5.98
C THR A 246 -4.82 13.45 7.47
N PHE A 247 -6.00 13.10 7.97
CA PHE A 247 -6.28 13.09 9.40
C PHE A 247 -5.16 12.30 10.09
N GLY A 248 -4.44 12.94 11.02
CA GLY A 248 -3.44 12.25 11.82
C GLY A 248 -4.06 11.03 12.46
N HIS A 249 -3.49 9.84 12.23
CA HIS A 249 -3.89 8.63 12.92
C HIS A 249 -3.41 8.72 14.38
N GLN A 250 -4.18 9.42 15.21
CA GLN A 250 -4.18 9.11 16.64
C GLN A 250 -4.60 7.65 16.77
N THR A 251 -3.75 6.79 17.33
CA THR A 251 -4.12 5.39 17.63
C THR A 251 -5.13 5.39 18.77
N PHE A 252 -6.41 5.44 18.40
CA PHE A 252 -7.51 5.28 19.32
C PHE A 252 -7.37 3.94 20.04
N LYS A 253 -7.51 3.92 21.36
CA LYS A 253 -7.37 2.71 22.19
C LYS A 253 -8.73 2.32 22.77
N MET A 254 -9.10 1.06 22.63
CA MET A 254 -10.21 0.44 23.34
C MET A 254 -9.68 -0.34 24.55
N VAL A 255 -10.35 -0.19 25.69
CA VAL A 255 -10.12 -0.99 26.89
C VAL A 255 -11.37 -1.81 27.18
N LEU A 256 -11.27 -3.11 26.99
CA LEU A 256 -12.36 -4.05 27.26
C LEU A 256 -12.15 -4.64 28.65
N LYS A 257 -13.04 -4.31 29.60
CA LYS A 257 -13.06 -4.89 30.95
C LYS A 257 -13.94 -6.13 30.95
N ILE A 258 -13.32 -7.29 31.10
CA ILE A 258 -14.02 -8.58 31.21
C ILE A 258 -14.29 -8.85 32.69
N MET A 259 -15.56 -8.97 33.07
CA MET A 259 -15.99 -9.13 34.46
C MET A 259 -16.97 -10.28 34.63
N ASP A 260 -16.98 -10.88 35.82
CA ASP A 260 -17.99 -11.87 36.20
C ASP A 260 -19.35 -11.20 36.36
N ALA A 261 -20.37 -11.74 35.70
CA ALA A 261 -21.70 -11.13 35.63
C ALA A 261 -22.45 -11.08 36.98
N ARG A 262 -22.05 -11.88 37.97
CA ARG A 262 -22.69 -11.94 39.30
C ARG A 262 -21.96 -11.12 40.34
N THR A 263 -20.65 -11.22 40.37
CA THR A 263 -19.78 -10.64 41.40
C THR A 263 -19.16 -9.32 40.96
N PHE A 264 -19.20 -8.99 39.66
CA PHE A 264 -18.53 -7.86 39.04
C PHE A 264 -17.01 -7.83 39.27
N GLN A 265 -16.43 -8.97 39.68
CA GLN A 265 -14.99 -9.10 39.84
C GLN A 265 -14.33 -9.26 38.46
N PRO A 266 -13.11 -8.72 38.26
CA PRO A 266 -12.41 -8.86 36.99
C PRO A 266 -12.03 -10.31 36.69
N ILE A 267 -12.19 -10.73 35.43
CA ILE A 267 -11.79 -12.06 34.96
C ILE A 267 -10.45 -11.92 34.24
N SER A 268 -9.39 -12.43 34.86
CA SER A 268 -8.08 -12.55 34.22
C SER A 268 -8.01 -13.75 33.27
N GLN A 269 -7.10 -13.70 32.30
CA GLN A 269 -6.92 -14.78 31.32
C GLN A 269 -8.14 -15.08 30.43
N ALA A 270 -9.09 -14.15 30.31
CA ALA A 270 -10.18 -14.23 29.33
C ALA A 270 -9.62 -13.94 27.93
N THR A 271 -9.92 -14.80 26.96
CA THR A 271 -9.55 -14.65 25.56
C THR A 271 -10.62 -13.88 24.81
N LEU A 272 -10.23 -12.75 24.23
CA LEU A 272 -10.95 -11.98 23.22
C LEU A 272 -10.44 -12.39 21.85
N ILE A 273 -11.34 -12.78 20.95
CA ILE A 273 -11.07 -12.99 19.53
C ILE A 273 -11.79 -11.87 18.76
N VAL A 274 -11.06 -11.22 17.85
CA VAL A 274 -11.57 -10.15 16.99
C VAL A 274 -11.63 -10.64 15.55
N PRO A 275 -12.75 -11.22 15.07
CA PRO A 275 -12.85 -11.74 13.70
C PRO A 275 -12.48 -10.72 12.64
N GLN A 276 -12.83 -9.44 12.83
CA GLN A 276 -12.49 -8.38 11.90
C GLN A 276 -10.98 -8.06 11.84
N ARG A 277 -10.15 -8.47 12.82
CA ARG A 277 -8.69 -8.32 12.81
C ARG A 277 -7.99 -9.67 12.60
N TRP A 278 -8.33 -10.42 11.54
CA TRP A 278 -7.77 -11.77 11.29
C TRP A 278 -7.90 -12.74 12.48
N ALA A 279 -9.03 -12.68 13.18
CA ALA A 279 -9.24 -13.46 14.41
C ALA A 279 -8.14 -13.21 15.47
N GLU A 280 -7.60 -11.99 15.52
CA GLU A 280 -6.64 -11.54 16.52
C GLU A 280 -7.12 -11.94 17.91
N GLN A 281 -6.22 -12.59 18.65
CA GLN A 281 -6.47 -13.01 20.01
C GLN A 281 -5.76 -12.07 20.98
N ARG A 282 -6.48 -11.68 22.02
CA ARG A 282 -5.96 -10.94 23.16
C ARG A 282 -6.44 -11.59 24.44
N THR A 283 -5.65 -11.47 25.48
CA THR A 283 -5.94 -12.09 26.78
C THR A 283 -6.01 -11.01 27.85
N SER A 284 -7.00 -11.09 28.74
CA SER A 284 -7.16 -10.11 29.81
C SER A 284 -6.05 -10.18 30.87
N ASP A 285 -5.63 -9.02 31.35
CA ASP A 285 -4.67 -8.88 32.44
C ASP A 285 -5.26 -9.27 33.81
N ALA A 286 -4.48 -9.08 34.88
CA ALA A 286 -4.92 -9.39 36.25
C ALA A 286 -6.13 -8.55 36.72
N GLN A 287 -6.38 -7.40 36.08
CA GLN A 287 -7.52 -6.51 36.32
C GLN A 287 -8.64 -6.74 35.29
N GLY A 288 -8.61 -7.85 34.55
CA GLY A 288 -9.60 -8.22 33.55
C GLY A 288 -9.62 -7.30 32.33
N LYS A 289 -8.59 -6.46 32.11
CA LYS A 289 -8.55 -5.51 30.99
C LYS A 289 -7.87 -6.12 29.77
N ILE A 290 -8.44 -5.83 28.61
CA ILE A 290 -7.85 -6.11 27.30
C ILE A 290 -7.72 -4.80 26.55
N TYR A 291 -6.50 -4.49 26.10
CA TYR A 291 -6.20 -3.31 25.30
C TYR A 291 -6.21 -3.69 23.82
N LEU A 292 -6.97 -2.96 23.03
CA LEU A 292 -7.08 -3.16 21.59
C LEU A 292 -6.96 -1.82 20.87
N GLU A 293 -6.11 -1.76 19.86
CA GLU A 293 -6.00 -0.57 19.02
C GLU A 293 -7.23 -0.44 18.11
N HIS A 294 -7.63 0.78 17.80
CA HIS A 294 -8.70 1.07 16.87
C HIS A 294 -8.11 1.64 15.57
N TYR A 295 -8.03 0.78 14.55
CA TYR A 295 -7.63 1.14 13.18
C TYR A 295 -8.57 0.56 12.12
N LEU A 296 -9.54 -0.26 12.52
CA LEU A 296 -10.60 -0.75 11.66
C LEU A 296 -11.76 0.25 11.67
N PRO A 297 -12.82 0.04 10.89
CA PRO A 297 -13.99 0.92 10.98
C PRO A 297 -14.60 0.91 12.39
N ASN A 298 -15.31 1.98 12.78
CA ASN A 298 -15.86 2.32 14.12
C ASN A 298 -16.80 1.29 14.81
N ARG A 299 -16.79 0.00 14.43
CA ARG A 299 -17.60 -1.07 15.00
C ARG A 299 -16.83 -2.39 14.99
N TYR A 300 -16.78 -3.05 16.15
CA TYR A 300 -16.13 -4.33 16.35
C TYR A 300 -17.11 -5.44 16.74
N LEU A 301 -16.90 -6.61 16.14
CA LEU A 301 -17.46 -7.88 16.57
C LEU A 301 -16.42 -8.64 17.38
N PHE A 302 -16.82 -9.16 18.53
CA PHE A 302 -15.96 -9.94 19.40
C PHE A 302 -16.55 -11.30 19.75
N LYS A 303 -15.68 -12.29 19.92
CA LYS A 303 -15.96 -13.52 20.64
C LYS A 303 -15.11 -13.51 21.92
N VAL A 304 -15.74 -13.70 23.07
CA VAL A 304 -15.06 -13.68 24.37
C VAL A 304 -15.29 -14.99 25.10
N SER A 305 -14.21 -15.63 25.54
CA SER A 305 -14.23 -16.88 26.31
C SER A 305 -13.29 -16.79 27.49
N ALA A 306 -13.64 -17.40 28.63
CA ALA A 306 -12.74 -17.54 29.77
C ALA A 306 -12.92 -18.92 30.42
N PRO A 307 -11.87 -19.53 31.00
CA PRO A 307 -11.99 -20.81 31.71
C PRO A 307 -13.03 -20.72 32.83
N GLY A 308 -14.00 -21.64 32.83
CA GLY A 308 -15.09 -21.61 33.80
C GLY A 308 -16.19 -20.58 33.51
N TYR A 309 -16.26 -20.01 32.29
CA TYR A 309 -17.31 -19.08 31.86
C TYR A 309 -17.92 -19.43 30.49
N VAL A 310 -19.20 -19.11 30.31
CA VAL A 310 -19.92 -19.27 29.05
C VAL A 310 -19.32 -18.34 28.00
N THR A 311 -18.96 -18.89 26.84
CA THR A 311 -18.41 -18.10 25.74
C THR A 311 -19.50 -17.20 25.16
N LYS A 312 -19.24 -15.88 25.13
CA LYS A 312 -20.10 -14.93 24.43
C LYS A 312 -19.63 -14.78 22.98
N HIS A 313 -20.54 -15.05 22.07
CA HIS A 313 -20.37 -14.82 20.64
C HIS A 313 -21.04 -13.51 20.24
N ASN A 314 -20.54 -12.87 19.18
CA ASN A 314 -21.14 -11.70 18.55
C ASN A 314 -21.31 -10.48 19.48
N VAL A 315 -20.36 -10.23 20.38
CA VAL A 315 -20.37 -9.02 21.21
C VAL A 315 -20.03 -7.83 20.31
N LEU A 316 -21.01 -6.96 20.07
CA LEU A 316 -20.88 -5.77 19.24
C LEU A 316 -20.50 -4.56 20.08
N ILE A 317 -19.46 -3.85 19.66
CA ILE A 317 -19.01 -2.62 20.30
C ILE A 317 -18.82 -1.55 19.23
N ASP A 318 -19.53 -0.43 19.42
CA ASP A 318 -19.39 0.77 18.61
C ASP A 318 -18.37 1.70 19.25
N VAL A 319 -17.36 2.08 18.48
CA VAL A 319 -16.28 2.97 18.89
C VAL A 319 -16.57 4.33 18.30
N THR A 320 -16.67 5.35 19.13
CA THR A 320 -16.91 6.70 18.64
C THR A 320 -15.59 7.32 18.14
N ALA A 321 -15.60 7.98 16.98
CA ALA A 321 -14.38 8.58 16.43
C ALA A 321 -13.87 9.81 17.20
N ASP A 322 -14.61 10.29 18.20
CA ASP A 322 -14.34 11.52 18.96
C ASP A 322 -13.57 11.28 20.28
N LYS A 323 -13.35 10.02 20.69
CA LYS A 323 -12.71 9.69 21.97
C LYS A 323 -11.50 8.79 21.79
N PHE A 324 -10.33 9.34 22.12
CA PHE A 324 -9.01 8.69 22.03
C PHE A 324 -8.90 7.39 22.83
N LEU A 325 -9.52 7.31 24.01
CA LEU A 325 -9.57 6.10 24.85
C LEU A 325 -11.03 5.83 25.21
N GLN A 326 -11.50 4.62 24.91
CA GLN A 326 -12.86 4.19 25.25
C GLN A 326 -12.84 2.90 26.04
N GLU A 327 -13.54 2.91 27.17
CA GLU A 327 -13.68 1.73 28.02
C GLU A 327 -15.05 1.08 27.81
N PHE A 328 -15.05 -0.22 27.61
CA PHE A 328 -16.27 -1.03 27.48
C PHE A 328 -16.21 -2.18 28.49
N THR A 329 -17.36 -2.59 29.01
CA THR A 329 -17.44 -3.71 29.95
C THR A 329 -18.17 -4.87 29.30
N ILE A 330 -17.56 -6.06 29.33
CA ILE A 330 -18.15 -7.31 28.86
C ILE A 330 -18.32 -8.23 30.06
N LEU A 331 -19.57 -8.54 30.38
CA LEU A 331 -19.91 -9.46 31.47
C LEU A 331 -19.94 -10.91 30.96
N LEU A 332 -19.26 -11.83 31.63
CA LEU A 332 -19.33 -13.27 31.36
C LEU A 332 -20.03 -14.01 32.51
N GLU A 333 -20.85 -15.00 32.18
CA GLU A 333 -21.54 -15.85 33.15
C GLU A 333 -20.70 -17.09 33.46
N SER A 334 -20.55 -17.46 34.73
CA SER A 334 -19.79 -18.64 35.12
C SER A 334 -20.47 -19.92 34.65
N LEU A 335 -19.68 -20.86 34.13
CA LEU A 335 -20.11 -22.22 33.82
C LEU A 335 -20.39 -22.93 35.13
N ASN A 336 -21.60 -23.46 35.28
CA ASN A 336 -21.87 -24.45 36.31
C ASN A 336 -20.95 -25.66 36.04
N SER A 337 -20.25 -26.07 37.09
CA SER A 337 -19.18 -27.06 37.05
C SER A 337 -19.67 -28.41 36.55
N GLU A 338 -19.19 -28.83 35.37
CA GLU A 338 -18.92 -30.23 35.06
C GLU A 338 -17.89 -30.35 33.90
N ASN A 339 -16.66 -30.70 34.30
CA ASN A 339 -15.55 -31.34 33.58
C ASN A 339 -14.77 -30.64 32.44
N ILE A 340 -13.45 -30.52 32.70
CA ILE A 340 -12.34 -30.09 31.83
C ILE A 340 -11.56 -31.33 31.37
N ALA A 341 -11.03 -31.35 30.13
CA ALA A 341 -9.79 -32.09 29.81
C ALA A 341 -9.07 -31.56 28.55
N THR A 342 -7.75 -31.47 28.69
CA THR A 342 -6.67 -30.98 27.79
C THR A 342 -6.10 -32.06 26.85
N VAL A 343 -5.56 -31.71 25.67
CA VAL A 343 -4.46 -32.45 24.99
C VAL A 343 -3.56 -31.51 24.15
N SER A 344 -2.27 -31.87 24.06
CA SER A 344 -1.09 -31.16 23.55
C SER A 344 -0.42 -31.85 22.32
N ASN A 345 0.61 -31.16 21.74
CA ASN A 345 1.77 -31.64 20.92
C ASN A 345 1.54 -32.09 19.45
N LYS A 346 2.48 -32.04 18.47
CA LYS A 346 3.80 -31.38 18.18
C LYS A 346 4.21 -31.75 16.71
N SER A 347 4.88 -30.82 15.98
CA SER A 347 6.04 -30.94 15.03
C SER A 347 6.17 -32.09 13.99
N ASP A 348 6.89 -32.08 12.86
CA ASP A 348 7.62 -31.18 11.94
C ASP A 348 8.08 -32.10 10.77
N VAL A 349 8.27 -31.63 9.53
CA VAL A 349 9.13 -32.31 8.52
C VAL A 349 9.89 -31.30 7.65
N VAL A 350 11.20 -31.52 7.51
CA VAL A 350 12.17 -30.78 6.69
C VAL A 350 12.49 -31.56 5.40
N LEU A 351 12.69 -30.86 4.28
CA LEU A 351 13.27 -31.39 3.04
C LEU A 351 14.58 -30.67 2.69
N SER A 352 15.55 -31.44 2.19
CA SER A 352 16.88 -31.01 1.74
C SER A 352 16.90 -30.66 0.23
N PRO A 353 17.89 -29.88 -0.24
CA PRO A 353 18.19 -29.80 -1.67
C PRO A 353 19.63 -30.18 -2.02
N LYS A 354 19.81 -30.73 -3.21
CA LYS A 354 21.07 -30.69 -3.99
C LYS A 354 20.72 -30.29 -5.43
N ILE A 355 21.39 -29.27 -5.95
CA ILE A 355 22.08 -29.19 -7.26
C ILE A 355 22.86 -27.85 -7.27
N SER A 356 24.08 -27.87 -7.81
CA SER A 356 25.12 -26.84 -7.72
C SER A 356 25.08 -25.77 -8.83
N ARG A 357 25.19 -24.49 -8.45
CA ARG A 357 25.88 -23.41 -9.21
C ARG A 357 26.55 -22.48 -8.20
N THR A 358 27.78 -22.80 -7.83
CA THR A 358 28.49 -22.37 -6.61
C THR A 358 29.36 -21.11 -6.74
N GLU A 359 29.21 -20.30 -7.80
CA GLU A 359 30.20 -19.25 -8.10
C GLU A 359 29.68 -17.81 -8.18
N TRP A 360 28.36 -17.56 -8.08
CA TRP A 360 27.88 -16.16 -8.04
C TRP A 360 28.17 -15.54 -6.66
N PRO A 361 28.90 -14.41 -6.54
CA PRO A 361 29.22 -13.81 -5.24
C PRO A 361 27.98 -13.48 -4.39
N LEU A 362 26.82 -13.29 -5.03
CA LEU A 362 25.58 -13.01 -4.32
C LEU A 362 25.16 -14.18 -3.41
N PHE A 363 25.38 -15.43 -3.82
CA PHE A 363 25.05 -16.58 -2.97
C PHE A 363 25.93 -16.66 -1.72
N ALA A 364 27.21 -16.32 -1.83
CA ALA A 364 28.11 -16.22 -0.68
C ALA A 364 27.67 -15.07 0.25
N ARG A 365 27.27 -13.92 -0.32
CA ARG A 365 26.69 -12.79 0.43
C ARG A 365 25.44 -13.23 1.19
N MET A 366 24.50 -13.88 0.51
CA MET A 366 23.26 -14.39 1.10
C MET A 366 23.53 -15.35 2.26
N GLN A 367 24.46 -16.30 2.09
CA GLN A 367 24.83 -17.26 3.13
C GLN A 367 25.40 -16.53 4.36
N ARG A 368 26.31 -15.59 4.15
CA ARG A 368 26.89 -14.78 5.23
C ARG A 368 25.80 -14.06 6.04
N PHE A 369 24.83 -13.43 5.37
CA PHE A 369 23.73 -12.73 6.06
C PHE A 369 22.70 -13.67 6.71
N ALA A 370 22.52 -14.89 6.18
CA ALA A 370 21.69 -15.92 6.82
C ALA A 370 22.32 -16.43 8.14
N GLU A 371 23.64 -16.47 8.23
CA GLU A 371 24.40 -16.89 9.41
C GLU A 371 24.56 -15.78 10.47
N MET A 372 24.30 -14.50 10.13
CA MET A 372 24.38 -13.39 11.08
C MET A 372 23.32 -13.51 12.17
N GLN A 373 23.76 -13.64 13.43
CA GLN A 373 22.87 -13.52 14.58
C GLN A 373 22.41 -12.07 14.75
N THR A 374 21.10 -11.86 14.85
CA THR A 374 20.53 -10.58 15.27
C THR A 374 20.90 -10.26 16.72
N PRO A 375 21.59 -9.14 17.00
CA PRO A 375 21.81 -8.68 18.36
C PRO A 375 20.46 -8.44 19.06
N GLY A 376 20.23 -9.12 20.20
CA GLY A 376 19.11 -8.80 21.09
C GLY A 376 17.78 -9.50 20.85
N MET A 377 17.73 -10.71 20.26
CA MET A 377 16.51 -11.56 20.26
C MET A 377 16.18 -12.19 21.64
N LYS A 378 16.72 -11.62 22.73
CA LYS A 378 16.38 -11.97 24.11
C LYS A 378 15.48 -10.85 24.65
N ASN A 379 14.17 -11.08 24.58
CA ASN A 379 13.04 -10.24 25.04
C ASN A 379 12.31 -9.45 23.93
N ASN A 380 11.42 -10.15 23.20
CA ASN A 380 10.31 -9.54 22.46
C ASN A 380 9.23 -8.99 23.41
N ARG A 381 9.60 -8.02 24.26
CA ARG A 381 8.64 -7.07 24.82
C ARG A 381 8.94 -5.75 24.12
N PRO A 382 7.95 -5.01 23.58
CA PRO A 382 8.14 -3.57 23.49
C PRO A 382 8.52 -3.14 24.91
N PHE A 383 9.72 -2.58 25.08
CA PHE A 383 10.04 -1.93 26.33
C PHE A 383 9.15 -0.68 26.35
N VAL A 384 7.92 -0.85 26.83
CA VAL A 384 7.22 0.22 27.52
C VAL A 384 8.21 0.57 28.61
N ALA A 385 8.84 1.73 28.50
CA ALA A 385 9.51 2.33 29.64
C ALA A 385 8.42 2.57 30.69
N THR A 386 8.10 1.51 31.44
CA THR A 386 7.46 1.59 32.75
C THR A 386 8.53 2.12 33.67
N THR A 387 8.72 3.43 33.62
CA THR A 387 9.18 4.18 34.78
C THR A 387 8.29 5.41 34.82
N ASP A 388 7.30 5.39 35.71
CA ASP A 388 6.36 6.48 35.99
C ASP A 388 7.03 7.75 36.56
N ASN A 389 8.26 8.07 36.12
CA ASN A 389 9.09 9.19 36.59
C ASN A 389 10.22 9.54 35.62
N VAL A 390 9.95 9.60 34.30
CA VAL A 390 10.91 10.26 33.37
C VAL A 390 10.75 11.79 33.52
N PRO A 391 11.83 12.57 33.66
CA PRO A 391 11.71 14.02 33.80
C PRO A 391 11.02 14.63 32.57
N VAL A 392 10.01 15.45 32.83
CA VAL A 392 9.26 16.17 31.79
C VAL A 392 9.66 17.64 31.84
N ARG A 393 10.09 18.18 30.71
CA ARG A 393 10.34 19.60 30.47
C ARG A 393 9.29 20.13 29.50
N VAL A 394 8.78 21.32 29.77
CA VAL A 394 7.80 22.00 28.90
C VAL A 394 8.35 23.38 28.59
N ILE A 395 8.61 23.66 27.32
CA ILE A 395 9.07 24.97 26.87
C ILE A 395 7.85 25.84 26.57
N SER A 396 7.77 27.01 27.21
CA SER A 396 6.72 27.98 26.93
C SER A 396 6.97 28.69 25.61
N LEU A 397 5.91 29.23 24.99
CA LEU A 397 6.02 29.97 23.73
C LEU A 397 7.01 31.15 23.81
N GLU A 398 7.02 31.86 24.94
CA GLU A 398 7.92 33.00 25.20
C GLU A 398 9.39 32.59 25.26
N ASN A 399 9.66 31.35 25.65
CA ASN A 399 11.01 30.79 25.80
C ASN A 399 11.35 29.82 24.66
N PHE A 400 10.61 29.82 23.55
CA PHE A 400 10.88 28.92 22.44
C PHE A 400 12.05 29.43 21.60
N THR A 401 13.26 29.25 22.11
CA THR A 401 14.53 29.61 21.46
C THR A 401 15.49 28.42 21.42
N GLN A 402 16.52 28.50 20.58
CA GLN A 402 17.56 27.46 20.49
C GLN A 402 18.27 27.28 21.83
N GLU A 403 18.63 28.38 22.50
CA GLU A 403 19.38 28.38 23.77
C GLU A 403 18.57 27.67 24.86
N GLN A 404 17.27 27.97 24.97
CA GLN A 404 16.42 27.32 25.96
C GLN A 404 16.26 25.84 25.65
N LEU A 405 16.02 25.46 24.39
CA LEU A 405 15.90 24.07 24.00
C LEU A 405 17.14 23.26 24.37
N PHE A 406 18.33 23.81 24.09
CA PHE A 406 19.60 23.16 24.43
C PHE A 406 19.80 23.06 25.94
N ALA A 407 19.43 24.11 26.69
CA ALA A 407 19.50 24.09 28.15
C ALA A 407 18.58 23.01 28.74
N GLU A 408 17.36 22.86 28.24
CA GLU A 408 16.43 21.82 28.71
C GLU A 408 16.93 20.42 28.39
N ILE A 409 17.49 20.19 27.19
CA ILE A 409 18.11 18.90 26.82
C ILE A 409 19.30 18.58 27.72
N ALA A 410 20.16 19.56 27.99
CA ALA A 410 21.32 19.40 28.86
C ALA A 410 20.93 19.15 30.32
N ALA A 411 19.79 19.69 30.77
CA ALA A 411 19.27 19.52 32.12
C ALA A 411 18.53 18.20 32.37
N LEU A 412 18.34 17.36 31.34
CA LEU A 412 17.82 16.01 31.51
C LEU A 412 18.91 15.07 32.05
N PRO A 413 18.57 14.03 32.85
CA PRO A 413 19.53 13.00 33.26
C PRO A 413 20.08 12.20 32.07
N GLU A 414 21.17 11.45 32.28
CA GLU A 414 21.83 10.66 31.22
C GLU A 414 20.91 9.66 30.51
N ASN A 415 19.92 9.09 31.22
CA ASN A 415 18.92 8.17 30.68
C ASN A 415 17.74 8.85 29.95
N GLY A 416 17.79 10.17 29.78
CA GLY A 416 16.85 10.93 28.95
C GLY A 416 15.63 11.48 29.72
N GLY A 417 14.58 11.79 28.97
CA GLY A 417 13.38 12.46 29.44
C GLY A 417 12.55 13.05 28.31
N GLU A 418 11.41 13.64 28.65
CA GLU A 418 10.47 14.21 27.69
C GLU A 418 10.61 15.73 27.61
N ILE A 419 10.55 16.28 26.40
CA ILE A 419 10.53 17.72 26.16
C ILE A 419 9.34 18.04 25.26
N TYR A 420 8.42 18.85 25.78
CA TYR A 420 7.27 19.35 25.04
C TYR A 420 7.55 20.75 24.53
N LEU A 421 7.36 20.94 23.23
CA LEU A 421 7.61 22.18 22.52
C LEU A 421 6.28 22.91 22.23
N PRO A 422 6.26 24.25 22.26
CA PRO A 422 5.08 25.02 21.93
C PRO A 422 4.88 25.09 20.40
N PRO A 423 3.70 25.51 19.92
CA PRO A 423 3.53 25.86 18.51
C PRO A 423 4.42 27.06 18.17
N GLY A 424 5.10 27.06 17.04
CA GLY A 424 5.98 28.17 16.67
C GLY A 424 7.14 27.73 15.80
N ARG A 425 7.96 28.70 15.39
CA ARG A 425 9.10 28.48 14.50
C ARG A 425 10.37 28.94 15.20
N ILE A 426 11.38 28.08 15.27
CA ILE A 426 12.71 28.47 15.72
C ILE A 426 13.73 28.33 14.60
N GLU A 427 14.59 29.33 14.48
CA GLU A 427 15.74 29.29 13.59
C GLU A 427 16.93 28.70 14.34
N MET A 428 17.54 27.68 13.75
CA MET A 428 18.64 26.92 14.30
C MET A 428 19.92 27.27 13.55
N THR A 429 20.92 27.75 14.29
CA THR A 429 22.26 28.06 13.78
C THR A 429 23.26 26.95 14.06
N SER A 430 22.82 25.90 14.74
CA SER A 430 23.61 24.73 15.10
C SER A 430 22.77 23.46 15.03
N GLU A 431 23.45 22.32 14.91
CA GLU A 431 22.84 20.99 14.92
C GLU A 431 22.16 20.70 16.27
N LEU A 432 20.96 20.10 16.22
CA LEU A 432 20.23 19.63 17.41
C LEU A 432 20.60 18.17 17.69
N LYS A 433 21.47 17.95 18.68
CA LYS A 433 21.90 16.60 19.08
C LYS A 433 20.91 15.99 20.06
N LEU A 434 20.35 14.82 19.71
CA LEU A 434 19.52 14.03 20.61
C LEU A 434 20.31 12.79 21.07
N ARG A 435 20.32 12.55 22.38
CA ARG A 435 20.99 11.41 23.03
C ARG A 435 19.96 10.40 23.54
N THR A 436 20.45 9.25 24.01
CA THR A 436 19.64 8.13 24.50
C THR A 436 18.49 8.57 25.42
N GLY A 437 17.30 8.01 25.15
CA GLY A 437 16.10 8.19 25.97
C GLY A 437 15.37 9.53 25.82
N ILE A 438 15.79 10.40 24.89
CA ILE A 438 15.08 11.67 24.66
C ILE A 438 13.80 11.44 23.86
N ARG A 439 12.69 11.99 24.36
CA ARG A 439 11.42 12.13 23.63
C ARG A 439 11.11 13.60 23.42
N LEU A 440 11.20 14.06 22.18
CA LEU A 440 10.94 15.44 21.78
C LEU A 440 9.59 15.55 21.07
N VAL A 441 8.65 16.28 21.66
CA VAL A 441 7.25 16.33 21.22
C VAL A 441 6.85 17.75 20.86
N GLY A 442 6.61 17.99 19.57
CA GLY A 442 6.04 19.24 19.06
C GLY A 442 4.52 19.26 19.06
N VAL A 443 3.97 20.40 18.64
CA VAL A 443 2.58 20.54 18.25
C VAL A 443 2.48 20.33 16.75
N ALA A 444 1.68 19.33 16.36
CA ALA A 444 1.49 18.93 14.98
C ALA A 444 1.18 20.14 14.09
N ASP A 445 1.76 20.16 12.89
CA ASP A 445 1.60 21.21 11.90
C ASP A 445 1.92 22.64 12.37
N THR A 446 2.60 22.85 13.50
CA THR A 446 2.87 24.21 14.00
C THR A 446 4.26 24.39 14.61
N THR A 447 4.83 23.37 15.26
CA THR A 447 6.23 23.40 15.71
C THR A 447 7.17 23.17 14.53
N GLU A 448 7.96 24.18 14.15
CA GLU A 448 8.91 24.14 13.04
C GLU A 448 10.34 24.49 13.49
N PHE A 449 11.30 23.63 13.13
CA PHE A 449 12.73 23.91 13.18
C PHE A 449 13.22 24.35 11.81
N VAL A 450 13.95 25.45 11.74
CA VAL A 450 14.59 25.91 10.50
C VAL A 450 16.09 25.94 10.67
N PHE A 451 16.77 24.94 10.15
CA PHE A 451 18.23 24.83 10.16
C PHE A 451 18.81 25.58 8.97
N LYS A 452 19.67 26.57 9.23
CA LYS A 452 20.34 27.38 8.20
C LYS A 452 21.84 27.16 8.25
N ASN A 453 22.45 26.87 7.09
CA ASN A 453 23.91 26.72 6.95
C ASN A 453 24.54 25.65 7.87
N THR A 454 23.77 24.66 8.32
CA THR A 454 24.30 23.49 9.03
C THR A 454 24.40 22.31 8.07
N TYR A 455 25.37 21.42 8.31
CA TYR A 455 25.47 20.16 7.55
C TYR A 455 24.37 19.18 7.93
N PHE A 456 24.02 19.15 9.21
CA PHE A 456 22.94 18.33 9.72
C PHE A 456 21.98 19.16 10.55
N GLY A 457 20.69 18.82 10.47
CA GLY A 457 19.66 19.43 11.30
C GLY A 457 19.61 18.78 12.67
N ILE A 458 18.86 17.68 12.77
CA ILE A 458 18.78 16.85 13.97
C ILE A 458 19.75 15.67 13.85
N VAL A 459 20.57 15.43 14.87
CA VAL A 459 21.64 14.44 14.86
C VAL A 459 21.49 13.44 16.01
N LEU A 460 21.44 12.16 15.66
CA LEU A 460 21.52 11.02 16.57
C LEU A 460 22.77 10.21 16.19
N GLN A 461 23.90 10.56 16.79
CA GLN A 461 25.18 9.92 16.51
C GLN A 461 25.75 9.25 17.75
N GLY A 462 25.66 7.92 17.79
CA GLY A 462 26.35 7.10 18.79
C GLY A 462 27.76 6.73 18.38
N THR A 463 28.35 5.78 19.10
CA THR A 463 29.65 5.16 18.77
C THR A 463 29.54 3.64 18.88
N VAL A 464 30.61 2.92 18.50
CA VAL A 464 30.71 1.47 18.67
C VAL A 464 30.52 1.05 20.14
N THR A 465 30.98 1.87 21.09
CA THR A 465 30.89 1.59 22.53
C THR A 465 29.66 2.18 23.20
N GLU A 466 29.10 3.25 22.63
CA GLU A 466 27.97 4.00 23.19
C GLU A 466 26.90 4.21 22.13
N VAL A 467 26.07 3.19 21.92
CA VAL A 467 24.97 3.22 20.96
C VAL A 467 23.83 4.09 21.48
N ILE A 468 23.34 5.02 20.66
CA ILE A 468 22.14 5.81 21.00
C ILE A 468 20.92 4.90 20.97
N SER A 469 20.04 5.00 21.97
CA SER A 469 18.81 4.20 21.96
C SER A 469 17.59 4.94 22.46
N GLN A 470 16.40 4.47 22.05
CA GLN A 470 15.13 4.90 22.61
C GLN A 470 14.85 6.41 22.43
N VAL A 471 15.24 6.97 21.29
CA VAL A 471 14.93 8.36 20.93
C VAL A 471 13.61 8.42 20.18
N ARG A 472 12.77 9.39 20.53
CA ARG A 472 11.50 9.66 19.85
C ARG A 472 11.39 11.11 19.44
N LEU A 473 11.00 11.34 18.19
CA LEU A 473 10.72 12.67 17.65
C LEU A 473 9.31 12.69 17.07
N GLU A 474 8.45 13.54 17.66
CA GLU A 474 7.01 13.50 17.40
C GLU A 474 6.50 14.89 17.02
N ASN A 475 5.68 14.98 15.96
CA ASN A 475 4.89 16.18 15.63
C ASN A 475 5.70 17.46 15.35
N VAL A 476 6.79 17.35 14.60
CA VAL A 476 7.64 18.49 14.26
C VAL A 476 7.79 18.67 12.76
N ARG A 477 7.96 19.92 12.33
CA ARG A 477 8.32 20.27 10.97
C ARG A 477 9.77 20.70 10.93
N ILE A 478 10.49 20.28 9.90
CA ILE A 478 11.92 20.57 9.74
C ILE A 478 12.11 21.18 8.35
N ARG A 479 12.67 22.39 8.32
CA ARG A 479 13.19 23.00 7.11
C ARG A 479 14.70 23.02 7.19
N HIS A 480 15.35 22.37 6.23
CA HIS A 480 16.81 22.30 6.20
C HIS A 480 17.36 23.03 4.97
N GLU A 481 18.05 24.13 5.22
CA GLU A 481 18.70 25.00 4.23
C GLU A 481 20.22 24.86 4.36
N GLY A 482 20.70 23.63 4.15
CA GLY A 482 22.11 23.27 4.25
C GLY A 482 22.97 23.85 3.12
N PRO A 483 24.31 23.90 3.30
CA PRO A 483 25.24 24.43 2.31
C PRO A 483 25.39 23.54 1.07
N HIS A 484 25.06 22.25 1.13
CA HIS A 484 25.26 21.30 0.03
C HIS A 484 24.26 20.13 0.05
N GLN A 485 23.95 19.53 -1.10
CA GLN A 485 22.97 18.42 -1.25
C GLN A 485 23.23 17.14 -0.43
N PHE A 486 24.43 16.99 0.13
CA PHE A 486 24.82 15.85 0.99
C PHE A 486 24.57 16.08 2.48
N CYS A 487 24.12 17.28 2.83
CA CYS A 487 23.59 17.57 4.16
C CYS A 487 22.33 16.73 4.41
N ALA A 488 21.93 16.55 5.67
CA ALA A 488 20.68 15.87 6.00
C ALA A 488 19.87 16.64 7.05
N ALA A 489 18.55 16.72 6.85
CA ALA A 489 17.66 17.34 7.83
C ALA A 489 17.62 16.52 9.14
N VAL A 490 17.67 15.19 9.03
CA VAL A 490 17.84 14.27 10.16
C VAL A 490 18.93 13.26 9.81
N PHE A 491 19.91 13.13 10.68
CA PHE A 491 21.02 12.18 10.56
C PHE A 491 21.05 11.22 11.74
N VAL A 492 21.16 9.92 11.45
CA VAL A 492 21.16 8.83 12.44
C VAL A 492 22.26 7.83 12.13
N THR A 493 23.10 7.52 13.11
CA THR A 493 24.16 6.50 13.02
C THR A 493 24.48 5.92 14.39
N TYR A 494 24.90 4.65 14.44
CA TYR A 494 25.16 3.93 15.70
C TYR A 494 24.00 4.08 16.70
N ALA A 495 22.80 3.72 16.25
CA ALA A 495 21.56 3.97 16.98
C ALA A 495 20.58 2.79 16.90
N GLN A 496 19.73 2.63 17.91
CA GLN A 496 18.70 1.60 17.90
C GLN A 496 17.38 2.04 18.54
N GLU A 497 16.27 1.43 18.15
CA GLU A 497 14.95 1.69 18.75
C GLU A 497 14.56 3.17 18.65
N ILE A 498 14.65 3.72 17.44
CA ILE A 498 14.36 5.12 17.14
C ILE A 498 12.96 5.22 16.56
N THR A 499 12.17 6.19 17.00
CA THR A 499 10.82 6.43 16.47
C THR A 499 10.68 7.87 15.97
N PHE A 500 10.22 8.00 14.73
CA PHE A 500 9.81 9.26 14.14
C PHE A 500 8.30 9.20 13.86
N THR A 501 7.51 10.07 14.48
CA THR A 501 6.06 10.11 14.30
C THR A 501 5.62 11.48 13.82
N ASN A 502 4.93 11.55 12.68
CA ASN A 502 4.41 12.80 12.13
C ASN A 502 5.49 13.90 12.01
N VAL A 503 6.66 13.52 11.47
CA VAL A 503 7.76 14.44 11.16
C VAL A 503 7.67 14.84 9.70
N GLN A 504 7.55 16.14 9.43
CA GLN A 504 7.48 16.68 8.06
C GLN A 504 8.76 17.43 7.73
N ILE A 505 9.40 17.09 6.62
CA ILE A 505 10.68 17.67 6.21
C ILE A 505 10.56 18.37 4.85
N ILE A 506 11.14 19.57 4.77
CA ILE A 506 11.43 20.27 3.51
C ILE A 506 12.92 20.53 3.44
N ALA A 507 13.61 19.88 2.50
CA ALA A 507 15.08 19.84 2.44
C ALA A 507 15.62 20.14 1.03
N PRO A 508 15.38 21.34 0.44
CA PRO A 508 15.69 21.64 -0.97
C PRO A 508 17.14 21.46 -1.38
N ARG A 509 18.06 21.44 -0.40
CA ARG A 509 19.50 21.26 -0.60
C ARG A 509 20.06 20.17 0.31
N ALA A 510 19.26 19.21 0.72
CA ALA A 510 19.68 18.16 1.64
C ALA A 510 18.87 16.87 1.43
N ILE A 511 19.36 15.80 2.02
CA ILE A 511 18.63 14.57 2.27
C ILE A 511 17.57 14.85 3.34
N GLY A 512 16.41 14.20 3.26
CA GLY A 512 15.41 14.26 4.31
C GLY A 512 15.88 13.54 5.57
N PHE A 513 15.75 12.21 5.56
CA PHE A 513 16.29 11.32 6.58
C PHE A 513 17.48 10.56 6.04
N LEU A 514 18.61 10.62 6.75
CA LEU A 514 19.81 9.85 6.46
C LEU A 514 20.10 8.91 7.64
N LEU A 515 19.94 7.62 7.42
CA LEU A 515 20.35 6.55 8.33
C LEU A 515 21.58 5.88 7.74
N SER A 516 22.68 5.81 8.49
CA SER A 516 23.91 5.16 8.04
C SER A 516 24.57 4.41 9.18
N ASP A 517 25.08 3.21 8.89
CA ASP A 517 25.98 2.43 9.75
C ASP A 517 25.47 2.13 11.18
N ASN A 518 25.24 0.84 11.46
CA ASN A 518 24.86 0.32 12.76
C ASN A 518 23.55 0.95 13.28
N VAL A 519 22.55 1.07 12.40
CA VAL A 519 21.20 1.53 12.77
C VAL A 519 20.22 0.37 12.77
N TYR A 520 19.57 0.12 13.90
CA TYR A 520 18.72 -1.06 14.11
C TYR A 520 17.34 -0.69 14.65
N ARG A 521 16.27 -1.24 14.06
CA ARG A 521 14.89 -1.04 14.55
C ARG A 521 14.48 0.44 14.61
N THR A 522 14.51 1.11 13.46
CA THR A 522 13.90 2.45 13.34
C THR A 522 12.46 2.32 12.83
N HIS A 523 11.53 3.05 13.43
CA HIS A 523 10.13 3.11 12.99
C HIS A 523 9.78 4.55 12.59
N PHE A 524 9.34 4.71 11.35
CA PHE A 524 8.75 5.94 10.85
C PHE A 524 7.25 5.73 10.71
N GLU A 525 6.48 6.63 11.31
CA GLU A 525 5.03 6.61 11.25
C GLU A 525 4.55 7.98 10.77
N HIS A 526 3.81 8.02 9.66
CA HIS A 526 3.25 9.26 9.10
C HIS A 526 4.31 10.36 8.82
N CYS A 527 5.54 9.97 8.48
CA CYS A 527 6.59 10.92 8.15
C CYS A 527 6.53 11.33 6.67
N ALA A 528 6.79 12.60 6.38
CA ALA A 528 6.75 13.12 5.03
C ALA A 528 8.02 13.90 4.69
N VAL A 529 8.58 13.66 3.51
CA VAL A 529 9.68 14.46 2.96
C VAL A 529 9.26 15.06 1.63
N HIS A 530 9.37 16.39 1.53
CA HIS A 530 9.07 17.13 0.32
C HIS A 530 10.32 17.83 -0.19
N LYS A 531 10.53 17.77 -1.51
CA LYS A 531 11.58 18.54 -2.18
C LYS A 531 12.96 18.29 -1.59
N ALA A 532 13.32 17.03 -1.34
CA ALA A 532 14.69 16.71 -0.95
C ALA A 532 15.65 17.03 -2.11
N GLY A 533 16.74 17.73 -1.79
CA GLY A 533 17.79 18.10 -2.74
C GLY A 533 18.58 16.88 -3.25
N LEU A 534 18.43 15.74 -2.58
CA LEU A 534 18.98 14.46 -3.02
C LEU A 534 17.94 13.35 -2.85
N VAL A 535 17.82 12.74 -1.67
CA VAL A 535 16.89 11.62 -1.40
C VAL A 535 15.94 11.97 -0.26
N GLY A 536 14.70 11.46 -0.33
CA GLY A 536 13.72 11.57 0.76
C GLY A 536 14.17 10.80 2.01
N PHE A 537 14.18 9.47 1.91
CA PHE A 537 14.66 8.54 2.93
C PHE A 537 15.86 7.75 2.42
N MET A 538 17.03 7.98 3.00
CA MET A 538 18.28 7.35 2.57
C MET A 538 18.79 6.42 3.67
N LEU A 539 18.89 5.13 3.35
CA LEU A 539 19.38 4.08 4.23
C LEU A 539 20.66 3.50 3.63
N ILE A 540 21.77 3.60 4.35
CA ILE A 540 23.09 3.31 3.80
C ILE A 540 23.81 2.28 4.65
N ARG A 541 24.40 1.27 3.98
CA ARG A 541 25.23 0.23 4.58
C ARG A 541 24.45 -0.52 5.66
N ASP A 542 24.91 -0.52 6.90
CA ASP A 542 24.38 -1.37 7.96
C ASP A 542 23.13 -0.78 8.65
N VAL A 543 22.02 -0.70 7.90
CA VAL A 543 20.71 -0.27 8.41
C VAL A 543 19.69 -1.41 8.31
N ARG A 544 19.16 -1.84 9.44
CA ARG A 544 18.35 -3.07 9.53
C ARG A 544 17.06 -2.90 10.30
N ASP A 545 16.10 -3.75 9.96
CA ASP A 545 14.82 -3.89 10.64
C ASP A 545 14.08 -2.54 10.76
N THR A 546 14.24 -1.67 9.76
CA THR A 546 13.60 -0.36 9.70
C THR A 546 12.23 -0.48 9.02
N VAL A 547 11.22 0.17 9.62
CA VAL A 547 9.86 0.18 9.10
C VAL A 547 9.46 1.62 8.76
N LEU A 548 9.07 1.84 7.50
CA LEU A 548 8.38 3.05 7.08
C LEU A 548 6.90 2.71 6.91
N GLU A 549 6.05 3.34 7.70
CA GLU A 549 4.61 3.12 7.70
C GLU A 549 3.88 4.43 7.41
N SER A 550 3.01 4.39 6.40
CA SER A 550 2.20 5.55 5.99
C SER A 550 3.05 6.79 5.69
N CYS A 551 4.25 6.59 5.12
CA CYS A 551 5.20 7.65 4.84
C CYS A 551 5.08 8.17 3.40
N LEU A 552 5.49 9.42 3.19
CA LEU A 552 5.45 10.11 1.89
C LEU A 552 6.83 10.65 1.52
N ALA A 553 7.26 10.44 0.28
CA ALA A 553 8.33 11.24 -0.33
C ALA A 553 7.92 11.73 -1.71
N GLU A 554 7.98 13.04 -1.92
CA GLU A 554 7.65 13.63 -3.21
C GLU A 554 8.55 14.80 -3.62
N TYR A 555 8.74 14.92 -4.94
CA TYR A 555 9.58 15.94 -5.57
C TYR A 555 11.06 15.88 -5.15
N CYS A 556 11.57 14.70 -4.79
CA CYS A 556 12.99 14.49 -4.48
C CYS A 556 13.83 14.44 -5.76
N GLN A 557 15.10 14.89 -5.70
CA GLN A 557 15.96 15.01 -6.89
C GLN A 557 16.50 13.68 -7.42
N GLN A 558 16.81 12.74 -6.53
CA GLN A 558 17.29 11.40 -6.89
C GLN A 558 16.16 10.39 -6.71
N SER A 559 15.73 10.13 -5.48
CA SER A 559 14.62 9.19 -5.24
C SER A 559 13.82 9.52 -4.00
N GLY A 560 12.61 8.96 -3.92
CA GLY A 560 11.82 8.99 -2.69
C GLY A 560 12.50 8.20 -1.58
N VAL A 561 12.97 6.99 -1.91
CA VAL A 561 13.75 6.13 -1.02
C VAL A 561 15.01 5.64 -1.74
N PHE A 562 16.14 5.62 -1.05
CA PHE A 562 17.37 5.00 -1.53
C PHE A 562 17.94 4.09 -0.45
N LEU A 563 18.03 2.79 -0.75
CA LEU A 563 18.68 1.79 0.08
C LEU A 563 19.93 1.29 -0.63
N THR A 564 21.10 1.43 -0.04
CA THR A 564 22.36 1.10 -0.72
C THR A 564 23.38 0.51 0.24
N ASP A 565 24.18 -0.45 -0.24
CA ASP A 565 25.37 -0.94 0.44
C ASP A 565 26.61 -0.03 0.29
N MET A 566 26.40 1.18 -0.27
CA MET A 566 27.39 2.21 -0.62
C MET A 566 28.80 1.96 -0.08
N LYS A 567 29.70 1.70 -1.02
CA LYS A 567 31.12 1.53 -0.72
C LYS A 567 31.73 2.87 -0.34
N LEU A 568 32.51 2.85 0.73
CA LEU A 568 33.33 3.99 1.09
C LEU A 568 34.66 3.95 0.35
N PRO A 569 35.28 5.10 0.06
CA PRO A 569 36.64 5.16 -0.43
C PRO A 569 37.60 4.43 0.53
N PRO A 570 38.65 3.78 0.01
CA PRO A 570 39.69 3.20 0.86
C PRO A 570 40.25 4.25 1.83
N GLY A 571 40.19 3.97 3.13
CA GLY A 571 40.73 4.83 4.18
C GLY A 571 39.84 5.99 4.63
N VAL A 572 38.63 6.16 4.08
CA VAL A 572 37.65 7.15 4.55
C VAL A 572 36.73 6.53 5.60
N ASP A 573 36.64 7.17 6.76
CA ASP A 573 35.76 6.72 7.84
C ASP A 573 34.27 6.95 7.46
N PRO A 574 33.36 6.01 7.77
CA PRO A 574 31.91 6.17 7.59
C PRO A 574 31.30 7.40 8.29
N LEU A 575 32.00 7.99 9.26
CA LEU A 575 31.61 9.20 9.96
C LEU A 575 32.39 10.45 9.50
N ASP A 576 33.39 10.32 8.62
CA ASP A 576 34.14 11.43 8.05
C ASP A 576 33.40 12.00 6.82
N PHE A 577 32.37 12.80 7.12
CA PHE A 577 31.48 13.35 6.10
C PHE A 577 32.15 14.38 5.20
N ASP A 578 33.15 15.12 5.65
CA ASP A 578 33.86 16.06 4.78
C ASP A 578 34.63 15.30 3.70
N ALA A 579 35.30 14.20 4.07
CA ALA A 579 35.95 13.30 3.11
C ALA A 579 34.92 12.59 2.20
N GLN A 580 33.78 12.17 2.74
CA GLN A 580 32.71 11.57 1.94
C GLN A 580 32.05 12.57 0.98
N ILE A 581 31.80 13.82 1.37
CA ILE A 581 31.17 14.86 0.54
C ILE A 581 32.02 15.17 -0.70
N HIS A 582 33.34 15.24 -0.53
CA HIS A 582 34.26 15.50 -1.64
C HIS A 582 34.27 14.32 -2.63
N TYR A 583 34.18 13.09 -2.12
CA TYR A 583 34.18 11.88 -2.96
C TYR A 583 32.82 11.63 -3.64
N THR A 584 31.72 11.76 -2.90
CA THR A 584 30.35 11.41 -3.32
C THR A 584 29.80 12.29 -4.44
N SER A 585 30.38 13.48 -4.67
CA SER A 585 30.06 14.31 -5.85
C SER A 585 30.35 13.59 -7.18
N GLU A 586 31.18 12.54 -7.17
CA GLU A 586 31.53 11.71 -8.34
C GLU A 586 30.96 10.27 -8.26
N THR A 587 30.36 9.84 -7.15
CA THR A 587 30.07 8.41 -6.88
C THR A 587 28.60 8.04 -6.72
N ILE A 588 27.68 8.96 -6.41
CA ILE A 588 26.26 8.59 -6.33
C ILE A 588 25.73 8.23 -7.72
N GLY A 589 25.45 6.94 -7.92
CA GLY A 589 25.04 6.36 -9.20
C GLY A 589 26.16 5.63 -9.95
N ASN A 590 27.38 5.58 -9.42
CA ASN A 590 28.46 4.74 -9.94
C ASN A 590 28.55 3.46 -9.10
N PHE A 591 27.63 2.54 -9.37
CA PHE A 591 27.44 1.30 -8.62
C PHE A 591 28.62 0.36 -8.86
N GLY A 592 29.57 0.32 -7.91
CA GLY A 592 30.65 -0.66 -7.95
C GLY A 592 30.13 -2.10 -7.82
N VAL A 593 30.91 -3.07 -8.30
CA VAL A 593 30.58 -4.50 -8.19
C VAL A 593 30.39 -4.89 -6.72
N PHE A 594 29.26 -5.49 -6.35
CA PHE A 594 29.03 -5.95 -4.99
C PHE A 594 29.97 -7.11 -4.59
N SER A 595 30.37 -7.15 -3.31
CA SER A 595 31.21 -8.19 -2.69
C SER A 595 30.44 -8.90 -1.58
N PRO A 596 30.74 -10.18 -1.28
CA PRO A 596 30.11 -10.90 -0.17
C PRO A 596 30.27 -10.23 1.20
N GLU A 597 31.33 -9.44 1.39
CA GLU A 597 31.69 -8.78 2.64
C GLU A 597 31.06 -7.39 2.80
N ASP A 598 30.48 -6.83 1.72
CA ASP A 598 29.94 -5.48 1.76
C ASP A 598 28.80 -5.40 2.80
N PRO A 599 28.74 -4.32 3.60
CA PRO A 599 27.63 -4.07 4.51
C PRO A 599 26.32 -4.04 3.72
N CYS A 600 25.16 -4.25 4.35
CA CYS A 600 23.91 -4.37 3.61
C CYS A 600 22.75 -3.82 4.41
N THR A 601 21.87 -3.09 3.73
CA THR A 601 20.57 -2.76 4.31
C THR A 601 19.70 -4.02 4.28
N TYR A 602 19.15 -4.41 5.42
CA TYR A 602 18.65 -5.77 5.60
C TYR A 602 17.33 -5.83 6.38
N ARG A 603 16.32 -6.54 5.83
CA ARG A 603 14.98 -6.72 6.43
C ARG A 603 14.22 -5.42 6.72
N ASN A 604 14.33 -4.45 5.82
CA ASN A 604 13.56 -3.21 5.92
C ASN A 604 12.16 -3.41 5.31
N THR A 605 11.15 -2.72 5.85
CA THR A 605 9.77 -2.79 5.37
C THR A 605 9.24 -1.38 5.07
N LEU A 606 8.71 -1.20 3.87
CA LEU A 606 7.98 -0.02 3.44
C LEU A 606 6.52 -0.43 3.28
N GLN A 607 5.60 0.13 4.07
CA GLN A 607 4.19 -0.26 4.05
C GLN A 607 3.25 0.94 4.01
N ASN A 608 2.25 0.87 3.12
CA ASN A 608 1.24 1.92 2.94
C ASN A 608 1.86 3.29 2.58
N CYS A 609 3.01 3.30 1.90
CA CYS A 609 3.77 4.51 1.59
C CYS A 609 3.48 5.04 0.18
N ILE A 610 3.79 6.33 -0.05
CA ILE A 610 3.66 6.98 -1.36
C ILE A 610 5.00 7.61 -1.77
N PHE A 611 5.51 7.23 -2.93
CA PHE A 611 6.77 7.74 -3.50
C PHE A 611 6.54 8.21 -4.94
N ARG A 612 6.41 9.53 -5.13
CA ARG A 612 5.91 10.06 -6.40
C ARG A 612 6.51 11.38 -6.82
N ASN A 613 6.36 11.71 -8.10
CA ASN A 613 6.82 12.96 -8.69
C ASN A 613 8.32 13.22 -8.49
N ASN A 614 9.12 12.18 -8.20
CA ASN A 614 10.55 12.32 -8.01
C ASN A 614 11.24 12.50 -9.36
N ARG A 615 12.37 13.20 -9.36
CA ARG A 615 13.12 13.49 -10.59
C ARG A 615 13.83 12.26 -11.14
N LYS A 616 14.16 11.23 -10.34
CA LYS A 616 14.49 9.91 -10.88
C LYS A 616 13.50 8.87 -10.40
N MET A 617 13.84 8.04 -9.40
CA MET A 617 13.08 6.84 -9.06
C MET A 617 12.11 7.06 -7.89
N GLY A 618 11.07 6.22 -7.78
CA GLY A 618 10.28 6.11 -6.55
C GLY A 618 11.11 5.49 -5.41
N ILE A 619 11.54 4.25 -5.63
CA ILE A 619 12.42 3.49 -4.73
C ILE A 619 13.64 3.01 -5.52
N THR A 620 14.83 3.17 -4.94
CA THR A 620 16.08 2.67 -5.50
C THR A 620 16.73 1.73 -4.50
N THR A 621 17.14 0.55 -4.97
CA THR A 621 17.96 -0.37 -4.17
C THR A 621 19.29 -0.66 -4.85
N ASP A 622 20.30 -0.92 -4.05
CA ASP A 622 21.65 -1.26 -4.47
C ASP A 622 22.26 -2.19 -3.40
N GLY A 623 22.31 -3.49 -3.70
CA GLY A 623 22.83 -4.50 -2.75
C GLY A 623 21.97 -4.68 -1.50
N VAL A 624 20.65 -4.85 -1.66
CA VAL A 624 19.68 -4.88 -0.54
C VAL A 624 19.11 -6.27 -0.29
N GLY A 625 19.06 -6.69 0.98
CA GLY A 625 18.54 -8.00 1.38
C GLY A 625 17.18 -7.94 2.08
N TYR A 626 16.22 -8.76 1.62
CA TYR A 626 14.90 -8.94 2.23
C TYR A 626 14.11 -7.62 2.44
N LEU A 627 14.15 -6.71 1.46
CA LEU A 627 13.28 -5.53 1.45
C LEU A 627 11.83 -5.96 1.20
N ARG A 628 10.88 -5.45 1.99
CA ARG A 628 9.44 -5.63 1.75
C ARG A 628 8.81 -4.29 1.39
N VAL A 629 8.11 -4.23 0.27
CA VAL A 629 7.36 -3.06 -0.20
C VAL A 629 5.90 -3.49 -0.35
N LEU A 630 5.04 -3.01 0.54
CA LEU A 630 3.68 -3.54 0.74
C LEU A 630 2.65 -2.42 0.63
N ASN A 631 1.64 -2.59 -0.23
CA ASN A 631 0.53 -1.63 -0.36
C ASN A 631 1.01 -0.18 -0.66
N CYS A 632 2.11 -0.02 -1.41
CA CYS A 632 2.70 1.29 -1.69
C CYS A 632 2.25 1.83 -3.06
N VAL A 633 2.32 3.14 -3.23
CA VAL A 633 2.12 3.83 -4.51
C VAL A 633 3.44 4.40 -5.01
N MET A 634 3.81 4.04 -6.24
CA MET A 634 4.98 4.56 -6.94
C MET A 634 4.52 5.18 -8.25
N ALA A 635 4.48 6.51 -8.31
CA ALA A 635 3.78 7.20 -9.38
C ALA A 635 4.52 8.42 -9.95
N ASP A 636 4.40 8.63 -11.25
CA ASP A 636 4.84 9.86 -11.94
C ASP A 636 6.33 10.19 -11.69
N ASN A 637 7.16 9.17 -11.47
CA ASN A 637 8.60 9.33 -11.34
C ASN A 637 9.24 9.38 -12.74
N ASP A 638 10.27 10.22 -12.93
CA ASP A 638 10.88 10.38 -14.26
C ASP A 638 11.62 9.11 -14.72
N CYS A 639 12.18 8.37 -13.77
CA CYS A 639 12.80 7.05 -13.99
C CYS A 639 11.88 5.94 -13.46
N GLU A 640 12.41 4.79 -13.09
CA GLU A 640 11.63 3.63 -12.64
C GLU A 640 10.75 3.93 -11.42
N GLY A 641 9.65 3.18 -11.31
CA GLY A 641 8.88 3.16 -10.07
C GLY A 641 9.71 2.57 -8.92
N ILE A 642 10.29 1.40 -9.17
CA ILE A 642 11.23 0.72 -8.27
C ILE A 642 12.33 -0.02 -9.03
N THR A 643 13.54 0.04 -8.51
CA THR A 643 14.66 -0.80 -8.95
C THR A 643 15.09 -1.77 -7.85
N LEU A 644 15.39 -3.01 -8.23
CA LEU A 644 15.97 -4.05 -7.40
C LEU A 644 17.35 -4.39 -7.96
N ASP A 645 18.37 -3.60 -7.59
CA ASP A 645 19.66 -3.62 -8.31
C ASP A 645 20.84 -4.18 -7.51
N ASN A 646 21.90 -4.50 -8.27
CA ASN A 646 23.28 -4.71 -7.83
C ASN A 646 23.44 -5.69 -6.66
N GLY A 647 22.91 -6.90 -6.82
CA GLY A 647 22.99 -7.93 -5.79
C GLY A 647 21.90 -7.79 -4.73
N SER A 648 20.73 -7.28 -5.10
CA SER A 648 19.55 -7.31 -4.22
C SER A 648 18.93 -8.72 -4.19
N TRP A 649 18.48 -9.19 -3.03
CA TRP A 649 17.91 -10.53 -2.90
C TRP A 649 16.73 -10.64 -1.93
N GLY A 650 15.87 -11.64 -2.17
CA GLY A 650 14.75 -11.95 -1.27
C GLY A 650 13.75 -10.81 -1.10
N CYS A 651 13.77 -9.82 -2.01
CA CYS A 651 12.94 -8.63 -1.93
C CYS A 651 11.51 -8.97 -2.38
N GLN A 652 10.52 -8.36 -1.73
CA GLN A 652 9.10 -8.56 -2.02
C GLN A 652 8.46 -7.21 -2.34
N VAL A 653 7.82 -7.12 -3.51
CA VAL A 653 6.97 -5.99 -3.92
C VAL A 653 5.56 -6.52 -4.08
N GLN A 654 4.66 -6.16 -3.17
CA GLN A 654 3.34 -6.75 -3.06
C GLN A 654 2.22 -5.72 -2.91
N ASN A 655 1.10 -5.95 -3.60
CA ASN A 655 -0.12 -5.12 -3.51
C ASN A 655 0.11 -3.64 -3.82
N CYS A 656 1.12 -3.30 -4.61
CA CYS A 656 1.46 -1.92 -4.93
C CYS A 656 0.77 -1.42 -6.20
N HIS A 657 0.62 -0.11 -6.32
CA HIS A 657 0.20 0.56 -7.56
C HIS A 657 1.39 1.34 -8.14
N ILE A 658 1.85 0.91 -9.31
CA ILE A 658 3.09 1.38 -9.96
C ILE A 658 2.73 1.91 -11.34
N TYR A 659 2.63 3.24 -11.49
CA TYR A 659 2.10 3.82 -12.72
C TYR A 659 2.75 5.13 -13.16
N ASN A 660 2.68 5.41 -14.46
CA ASN A 660 3.22 6.62 -15.09
C ASN A 660 4.72 6.87 -14.87
N ASN A 661 5.51 5.85 -14.55
CA ASN A 661 6.95 5.99 -14.33
C ASN A 661 7.74 5.84 -15.64
N GLY A 662 8.98 6.32 -15.63
CA GLY A 662 9.96 6.06 -16.68
C GLY A 662 9.90 6.99 -17.89
N TRP A 663 9.29 8.17 -17.76
CA TRP A 663 9.19 9.16 -18.85
C TRP A 663 10.56 9.61 -19.36
N ARG A 664 11.52 9.78 -18.47
CA ARG A 664 12.89 10.21 -18.76
C ARG A 664 12.97 11.55 -19.46
N GLY A 665 12.19 12.52 -18.99
CA GLY A 665 12.10 13.89 -19.54
C GLY A 665 12.88 14.93 -18.74
N ARG A 666 13.30 14.62 -17.51
CA ARG A 666 13.99 15.53 -16.59
C ARG A 666 15.48 15.25 -16.44
N GLN A 667 16.00 14.18 -17.04
CA GLN A 667 17.43 13.87 -17.12
C GLN A 667 18.19 14.81 -18.08
N GLN A 668 19.32 15.31 -17.62
CA GLN A 668 20.25 16.14 -18.39
C GLN A 668 21.07 15.27 -19.35
N GLU A 669 21.65 15.89 -20.38
CA GLU A 669 22.45 15.18 -21.40
C GLU A 669 23.65 14.44 -20.81
N VAL A 670 24.31 15.01 -19.80
CA VAL A 670 25.40 14.34 -19.08
C VAL A 670 24.94 13.03 -18.41
N GLU A 671 23.73 13.00 -17.86
CA GLU A 671 23.18 11.78 -17.25
C GLU A 671 22.83 10.75 -18.31
N LEU A 672 22.26 11.17 -19.45
CA LEU A 672 21.98 10.25 -20.56
C LEU A 672 23.25 9.66 -21.18
N ASN A 673 24.36 10.42 -21.18
CA ASN A 673 25.67 9.92 -21.59
C ASN A 673 26.18 8.84 -20.62
N LEU A 674 26.04 9.06 -19.32
CA LEU A 674 26.42 8.09 -18.28
C LEU A 674 25.56 6.82 -18.35
N ASP A 675 24.29 6.95 -18.71
CA ASP A 675 23.36 5.84 -18.93
C ASP A 675 23.54 5.17 -20.31
N PHE A 676 24.51 5.60 -21.14
CA PHE A 676 24.79 5.09 -22.49
C PHE A 676 23.59 5.14 -23.47
N VAL A 677 22.72 6.15 -23.32
CA VAL A 677 21.49 6.30 -24.14
C VAL A 677 21.38 7.64 -24.87
N SER A 678 22.39 8.51 -24.77
CA SER A 678 22.36 9.82 -25.45
C SER A 678 22.35 9.70 -26.97
N ASP A 679 23.00 8.70 -27.53
CA ASP A 679 23.08 8.41 -28.96
C ASP A 679 21.75 7.94 -29.56
N LYS A 680 20.82 7.47 -28.72
CA LYS A 680 19.44 7.07 -29.08
C LYS A 680 18.54 8.27 -29.41
N GLY A 681 18.96 9.48 -29.04
CA GLY A 681 18.22 10.70 -29.30
C GLY A 681 16.97 10.88 -28.43
N ARG A 682 16.18 11.90 -28.78
CA ARG A 682 15.03 12.37 -28.00
C ARG A 682 13.75 12.41 -28.84
N LEU A 683 12.62 12.34 -28.16
CA LEU A 683 11.28 12.54 -28.72
C LEU A 683 10.94 14.04 -28.82
N ALA A 684 9.85 14.36 -29.53
CA ALA A 684 9.39 15.74 -29.73
C ALA A 684 9.04 16.47 -28.43
N ASP A 685 8.66 15.73 -27.38
CA ASP A 685 8.40 16.28 -26.04
C ASP A 685 9.68 16.53 -25.21
N GLY A 686 10.86 16.28 -25.80
CA GLY A 686 12.17 16.44 -25.18
C GLY A 686 12.66 15.24 -24.37
N SER A 687 11.82 14.23 -24.17
CA SER A 687 12.19 13.04 -23.39
C SER A 687 13.09 12.08 -24.17
N SER A 688 13.90 11.27 -23.47
CA SER A 688 14.76 10.27 -24.13
C SER A 688 13.93 9.21 -24.87
N LYS A 689 14.38 8.74 -26.05
CA LYS A 689 13.73 7.60 -26.72
C LYS A 689 13.81 6.31 -25.91
N ALA A 690 14.93 6.10 -25.21
CA ALA A 690 15.11 4.96 -24.33
C ALA A 690 14.33 5.19 -23.03
N LYS A 691 13.18 4.52 -22.86
CA LYS A 691 12.36 4.64 -21.64
C LYS A 691 12.76 3.62 -20.57
N LEU A 692 12.24 3.85 -19.37
CA LEU A 692 12.49 3.01 -18.20
C LEU A 692 11.20 2.30 -17.72
N PRO A 693 11.34 1.13 -17.10
CA PRO A 693 10.19 0.32 -16.70
C PRO A 693 9.47 0.82 -15.45
N GLY A 694 8.30 0.26 -15.17
CA GLY A 694 7.66 0.40 -13.85
C GLY A 694 8.48 -0.28 -12.74
N VAL A 695 8.92 -1.51 -13.00
CA VAL A 695 9.74 -2.33 -12.10
C VAL A 695 10.98 -2.83 -12.83
N SER A 696 12.17 -2.58 -12.28
CA SER A 696 13.43 -3.13 -12.79
C SER A 696 14.02 -4.14 -11.80
N LEU A 697 14.51 -5.27 -12.33
CA LEU A 697 15.34 -6.23 -11.62
C LEU A 697 16.68 -6.34 -12.34
N ASP A 698 17.75 -6.03 -11.64
CA ASP A 698 19.08 -6.00 -12.23
C ASP A 698 20.12 -6.59 -11.28
N ASN A 699 20.76 -7.70 -11.68
CA ASN A 699 21.62 -8.47 -10.77
C ASN A 699 20.89 -8.89 -9.47
N ALA A 700 19.65 -9.39 -9.58
CA ALA A 700 18.77 -9.67 -8.44
C ALA A 700 18.42 -11.16 -8.31
N ALA A 701 18.20 -11.64 -7.08
CA ALA A 701 17.90 -13.05 -6.82
C ALA A 701 16.74 -13.30 -5.85
N TYR A 702 15.91 -14.31 -6.13
CA TYR A 702 14.82 -14.74 -5.25
C TYR A 702 13.82 -13.63 -4.87
N CYS A 703 13.68 -12.61 -5.72
CA CYS A 703 12.74 -11.52 -5.51
C CYS A 703 11.34 -11.93 -5.98
N ARG A 704 10.30 -11.32 -5.39
CA ARG A 704 8.89 -11.60 -5.68
C ARG A 704 8.16 -10.30 -6.00
N ILE A 705 7.56 -10.23 -7.18
CA ILE A 705 6.69 -9.14 -7.64
C ILE A 705 5.28 -9.71 -7.73
N GLU A 706 4.41 -9.37 -6.76
CA GLU A 706 3.15 -10.09 -6.54
C GLU A 706 1.92 -9.21 -6.34
N ASN A 707 0.80 -9.55 -6.98
CA ASN A 707 -0.49 -8.88 -6.73
C ASN A 707 -0.44 -7.35 -6.93
N ASN A 708 0.42 -6.85 -7.82
CA ASN A 708 0.55 -5.42 -8.08
C ASN A 708 -0.33 -4.99 -9.26
N CYS A 709 -0.71 -3.71 -9.27
CA CYS A 709 -1.17 -3.02 -10.46
C CYS A 709 0.00 -2.22 -11.05
N ILE A 710 0.51 -2.64 -12.19
CA ILE A 710 1.65 -2.05 -12.90
C ILE A 710 1.15 -1.54 -14.24
N GLU A 711 0.89 -0.24 -14.34
CA GLU A 711 0.17 0.27 -15.52
C GLU A 711 0.66 1.61 -16.06
N GLY A 712 0.55 1.79 -17.36
CA GLY A 712 0.78 3.09 -17.99
C GLY A 712 2.20 3.63 -17.81
N ASN A 713 3.17 2.77 -17.52
CA ASN A 713 4.57 3.17 -17.49
C ASN A 713 5.07 3.44 -18.93
N TRP A 714 6.09 4.26 -19.06
CA TRP A 714 6.58 4.71 -20.36
C TRP A 714 7.41 3.66 -21.08
N GLY A 715 8.21 2.89 -20.34
CA GLY A 715 8.88 1.69 -20.81
C GLY A 715 8.10 0.42 -20.43
N ASP A 716 8.83 -0.68 -20.22
CA ASP A 716 8.27 -1.99 -19.88
C ASP A 716 7.48 -1.98 -18.56
N GLY A 717 6.59 -2.96 -18.36
CA GLY A 717 5.93 -3.16 -17.06
C GLY A 717 6.94 -3.64 -16.02
N VAL A 718 7.47 -4.83 -16.26
CA VAL A 718 8.56 -5.44 -15.48
C VAL A 718 9.72 -5.77 -16.41
N LYS A 719 10.94 -5.36 -16.04
CA LYS A 719 12.14 -5.61 -16.83
C LYS A 719 13.20 -6.33 -16.02
N PHE A 720 13.68 -7.44 -16.55
CA PHE A 720 14.90 -8.08 -16.08
C PHE A 720 16.03 -7.61 -16.99
N VAL A 721 17.10 -7.07 -16.41
CA VAL A 721 18.14 -6.39 -17.19
C VAL A 721 19.33 -7.32 -17.42
N ARG A 722 20.08 -7.68 -16.37
CA ARG A 722 21.22 -8.62 -16.41
C ARG A 722 20.92 -9.92 -15.65
N ALA A 723 21.73 -10.26 -14.65
CA ALA A 723 21.63 -11.52 -13.91
C ALA A 723 20.43 -11.53 -12.96
N VAL A 724 19.26 -11.95 -13.45
CA VAL A 724 18.08 -12.18 -12.60
C VAL A 724 17.87 -13.67 -12.39
N TYR A 725 17.88 -14.11 -11.14
CA TYR A 725 17.89 -15.53 -10.77
C TYR A 725 16.74 -15.92 -9.84
N ALA A 726 15.97 -16.94 -10.21
CA ALA A 726 14.91 -17.52 -9.37
C ALA A 726 13.90 -16.51 -8.82
N CYS A 727 13.70 -15.38 -9.52
CA CYS A 727 12.71 -14.38 -9.19
C CYS A 727 11.32 -14.80 -9.70
N THR A 728 10.27 -14.28 -9.08
CA THR A 728 8.88 -14.61 -9.41
C THR A 728 8.08 -13.33 -9.70
N VAL A 729 7.38 -13.29 -10.83
CA VAL A 729 6.40 -12.28 -11.21
C VAL A 729 5.05 -12.99 -11.29
N VAL A 730 4.15 -12.73 -10.32
CA VAL A 730 2.92 -13.51 -10.17
C VAL A 730 1.69 -12.69 -9.77
N ASN A 731 0.51 -13.05 -10.33
CA ASN A 731 -0.77 -12.42 -9.99
C ASN A 731 -0.82 -10.90 -10.18
N ASN A 732 0.00 -10.33 -11.06
CA ASN A 732 0.00 -8.89 -11.31
C ASN A 732 -0.99 -8.54 -12.43
N LEU A 733 -1.61 -7.37 -12.33
CA LEU A 733 -2.18 -6.66 -13.46
C LEU A 733 -1.08 -5.80 -14.08
N ILE A 734 -0.71 -6.11 -15.32
CA ILE A 734 0.32 -5.40 -16.08
C ILE A 734 -0.33 -4.81 -17.34
N ALA A 735 -0.62 -3.51 -17.35
CA ALA A 735 -1.44 -2.91 -18.39
C ALA A 735 -0.82 -1.67 -19.05
N ASN A 736 -0.81 -1.63 -20.39
CA ASN A 736 -0.44 -0.43 -21.16
C ASN A 736 0.94 0.17 -20.82
N ASN A 737 1.93 -0.66 -20.50
CA ASN A 737 3.31 -0.23 -20.22
C ASN A 737 4.11 -0.15 -21.52
N ASN A 738 3.78 0.82 -22.37
CA ASN A 738 4.54 1.11 -23.58
C ASN A 738 4.50 2.58 -24.02
N ARG A 739 4.07 3.50 -23.16
CA ARG A 739 3.62 4.84 -23.62
C ARG A 739 4.68 5.63 -24.40
N GLY A 740 5.96 5.35 -24.19
CA GLY A 740 7.05 5.98 -24.92
C GLY A 740 7.50 5.24 -26.17
N VAL A 741 6.72 4.30 -26.70
CA VAL A 741 7.00 3.58 -27.95
C VAL A 741 7.36 4.56 -29.06
N ASN A 742 8.39 4.23 -29.82
CA ASN A 742 8.93 5.09 -30.86
C ASN A 742 9.55 4.28 -32.01
N ASP A 743 10.24 4.97 -32.90
CA ASP A 743 10.91 4.41 -34.08
C ASP A 743 12.12 3.54 -33.75
N GLU A 744 12.64 3.59 -32.51
CA GLU A 744 13.81 2.83 -32.07
C GLU A 744 13.47 1.78 -31.00
N PHE A 745 12.55 2.09 -30.09
CA PHE A 745 12.20 1.21 -28.98
C PHE A 745 10.72 0.79 -28.98
N HIS A 746 10.55 -0.50 -28.73
CA HIS A 746 9.30 -1.12 -28.34
C HIS A 746 9.40 -1.58 -26.87
N PHE A 747 8.24 -1.74 -26.23
CA PHE A 747 8.16 -2.11 -24.81
C PHE A 747 7.15 -3.22 -24.57
N PHE A 748 7.36 -3.93 -23.48
CA PHE A 748 6.74 -5.22 -23.18
C PHE A 748 6.01 -5.18 -21.84
N GLY A 749 5.04 -6.08 -21.65
CA GLY A 749 4.47 -6.29 -20.32
C GLY A 749 5.54 -6.79 -19.36
N VAL A 750 6.23 -7.87 -19.75
CA VAL A 750 7.42 -8.38 -19.07
C VAL A 750 8.55 -8.62 -20.07
N LEU A 751 9.69 -7.98 -19.86
CA LEU A 751 10.92 -8.23 -20.62
C LEU A 751 11.91 -9.03 -19.77
N VAL A 752 12.23 -10.25 -20.21
CA VAL A 752 13.27 -11.10 -19.60
C VAL A 752 14.56 -10.92 -20.38
N GLY A 753 15.39 -9.99 -19.91
CA GLY A 753 16.59 -9.54 -20.59
C GLY A 753 17.87 -10.32 -20.27
N ALA A 754 18.84 -10.11 -21.15
CA ALA A 754 20.23 -10.50 -21.04
C ALA A 754 21.08 -9.34 -21.59
N ALA A 755 21.47 -8.41 -20.71
CA ALA A 755 22.37 -7.32 -21.06
C ALA A 755 23.84 -7.65 -20.72
N HIS A 756 24.77 -6.95 -21.37
CA HIS A 756 26.20 -7.05 -21.07
C HIS A 756 26.52 -6.54 -19.67
N GLN A 757 27.55 -7.11 -19.05
CA GLN A 757 28.09 -6.65 -17.77
C GLN A 757 28.42 -5.15 -17.81
N GLN A 758 28.08 -4.44 -16.73
CA GLN A 758 28.39 -3.01 -16.59
C GLN A 758 29.86 -2.80 -16.23
N HIS A 759 30.45 -3.75 -15.50
CA HIS A 759 31.86 -3.76 -15.11
C HIS A 759 32.55 -5.06 -15.56
N PRO A 760 33.83 -5.02 -16.00
CA PRO A 760 34.57 -6.22 -16.39
C PRO A 760 34.71 -7.28 -15.29
N GLU A 761 34.63 -6.85 -14.03
CA GLU A 761 34.77 -7.69 -12.84
C GLU A 761 33.43 -8.29 -12.36
N GLN A 762 32.30 -7.89 -12.96
CA GLN A 762 30.99 -8.47 -12.63
C GLN A 762 30.87 -9.90 -13.16
N SER A 763 30.35 -10.79 -12.32
CA SER A 763 30.06 -12.18 -12.69
C SER A 763 28.62 -12.31 -13.18
N ASP A 764 28.27 -11.53 -14.20
CA ASP A 764 26.92 -11.46 -14.76
C ASP A 764 26.64 -12.63 -15.70
N PHE A 765 25.37 -13.04 -15.75
CA PHE A 765 24.88 -14.09 -16.63
C PHE A 765 23.47 -13.75 -17.13
N PRO A 766 23.02 -14.30 -18.27
CA PRO A 766 21.64 -14.13 -18.73
C PRO A 766 20.61 -14.60 -17.68
N SER A 767 19.50 -13.87 -17.55
CA SER A 767 18.42 -14.19 -16.61
C SER A 767 17.99 -15.67 -16.69
N CYS A 768 17.86 -16.35 -15.56
CA CYS A 768 17.49 -17.76 -15.55
C CYS A 768 16.70 -18.24 -14.31
N ASP A 769 16.03 -19.38 -14.48
CA ASP A 769 15.23 -20.06 -13.45
C ASP A 769 14.09 -19.20 -12.86
N ASN A 770 13.67 -18.14 -13.55
CA ASN A 770 12.61 -17.24 -13.09
C ASN A 770 11.22 -17.80 -13.40
N ARG A 771 10.20 -17.32 -12.70
CA ARG A 771 8.79 -17.69 -12.92
C ARG A 771 7.96 -16.46 -13.24
N ILE A 772 7.31 -16.47 -14.39
CA ILE A 772 6.33 -15.47 -14.81
C ILE A 772 5.00 -16.21 -14.94
N THR A 773 4.14 -16.10 -13.94
CA THR A 773 2.93 -16.95 -13.85
C THR A 773 1.70 -16.20 -13.40
N ASP A 774 0.54 -16.60 -13.91
CA ASP A 774 -0.78 -16.12 -13.43
C ASP A 774 -0.94 -14.59 -13.47
N ASN A 775 -0.27 -13.88 -14.40
CA ASN A 775 -0.42 -12.44 -14.58
C ASN A 775 -1.49 -12.13 -15.63
N ASP A 776 -2.22 -11.03 -15.44
CA ASP A 776 -3.04 -10.40 -16.46
C ASP A 776 -2.21 -9.32 -17.17
N ILE A 777 -1.80 -9.58 -18.42
CA ILE A 777 -0.99 -8.65 -19.22
C ILE A 777 -1.86 -8.10 -20.35
N LEU A 778 -2.32 -6.86 -20.21
CA LEU A 778 -3.38 -6.28 -21.03
C LEU A 778 -2.91 -5.02 -21.79
N GLY A 779 -3.53 -4.75 -22.93
CA GLY A 779 -3.29 -3.52 -23.69
C GLY A 779 -2.11 -3.60 -24.64
N THR A 780 -1.82 -2.48 -25.28
CA THR A 780 -1.04 -2.39 -26.53
C THR A 780 0.47 -2.52 -26.38
N HIS A 781 0.97 -3.37 -25.48
CA HIS A 781 2.39 -3.73 -25.44
C HIS A 781 2.82 -4.30 -26.80
N TYR A 782 4.10 -4.19 -27.14
CA TYR A 782 4.59 -4.80 -28.39
C TYR A 782 4.44 -6.32 -28.32
N ALA A 783 5.02 -6.93 -27.30
CA ALA A 783 4.62 -8.27 -26.85
C ALA A 783 4.24 -8.26 -25.37
N GLY A 784 3.38 -9.20 -24.97
CA GLY A 784 3.04 -9.36 -23.56
C GLY A 784 4.25 -9.78 -22.74
N ILE A 785 4.94 -10.83 -23.19
CA ILE A 785 6.20 -11.31 -22.60
C ILE A 785 7.25 -11.45 -23.70
N HIS A 786 8.47 -10.98 -23.45
CA HIS A 786 9.61 -11.18 -24.34
C HIS A 786 10.78 -11.85 -23.60
N LEU A 787 11.23 -12.99 -24.12
CA LEU A 787 12.43 -13.71 -23.68
C LEU A 787 13.57 -13.45 -24.67
N LEU A 788 14.62 -12.73 -24.25
CA LEU A 788 15.79 -12.46 -25.09
C LEU A 788 16.63 -13.72 -25.33
N ALA A 789 17.44 -13.72 -26.40
CA ALA A 789 18.38 -14.81 -26.65
C ALA A 789 19.36 -15.00 -25.47
N GLY A 790 19.67 -16.27 -25.17
CA GLY A 790 20.61 -16.64 -24.09
C GLY A 790 20.00 -16.79 -22.70
N VAL A 791 18.78 -16.30 -22.44
CA VAL A 791 18.07 -16.58 -21.17
C VAL A 791 17.65 -18.06 -21.12
N SER A 792 17.63 -18.67 -19.94
CA SER A 792 17.40 -20.12 -19.82
C SER A 792 16.51 -20.50 -18.63
N ASN A 793 15.77 -21.61 -18.75
CA ASN A 793 14.91 -22.15 -17.68
C ASN A 793 13.87 -21.18 -17.09
N ASN A 794 13.51 -20.10 -17.80
CA ASN A 794 12.46 -19.19 -17.34
C ASN A 794 11.08 -19.82 -17.64
N SER A 795 10.29 -20.06 -16.59
CA SER A 795 8.95 -20.63 -16.71
C SER A 795 7.92 -19.53 -16.99
N VAL A 796 7.18 -19.67 -18.08
CA VAL A 796 6.06 -18.79 -18.45
C VAL A 796 4.78 -19.62 -18.50
N GLN A 797 3.88 -19.44 -17.53
CA GLN A 797 2.70 -20.30 -17.36
C GLN A 797 1.47 -19.48 -16.97
N ASN A 798 0.27 -19.88 -17.42
CA ASN A 798 -1.01 -19.30 -16.98
C ASN A 798 -1.16 -17.77 -17.06
N ASN A 799 -0.32 -17.08 -17.84
CA ASN A 799 -0.49 -15.64 -18.03
C ASN A 799 -1.59 -15.39 -19.05
N ARG A 800 -2.53 -14.52 -18.72
CA ARG A 800 -3.55 -14.06 -19.64
C ARG A 800 -3.04 -12.83 -20.36
N ILE A 801 -2.78 -12.97 -21.66
CA ILE A 801 -2.20 -11.91 -22.49
C ILE A 801 -3.19 -11.51 -23.58
N THR A 802 -3.59 -10.23 -23.63
CA THR A 802 -4.52 -9.71 -24.63
C THR A 802 -4.06 -8.37 -25.20
N GLU A 803 -4.39 -8.11 -26.47
CA GLU A 803 -4.19 -6.82 -27.16
C GLU A 803 -2.72 -6.42 -27.43
N ALA A 804 -1.76 -7.31 -27.19
CA ALA A 804 -0.39 -7.12 -27.65
C ALA A 804 -0.34 -6.94 -29.17
N THR A 805 0.45 -5.98 -29.65
CA THR A 805 0.39 -5.53 -31.06
C THR A 805 1.17 -6.43 -32.01
N PHE A 806 2.15 -7.18 -31.52
CA PHE A 806 2.98 -8.08 -32.32
C PHE A 806 2.74 -9.55 -31.95
N ALA A 807 2.98 -9.93 -30.70
CA ALA A 807 2.81 -11.31 -30.23
C ALA A 807 2.40 -11.36 -28.76
N ALA A 808 1.69 -12.42 -28.35
CA ALA A 808 1.45 -12.65 -26.93
C ALA A 808 2.77 -12.91 -26.19
N ILE A 809 3.59 -13.81 -26.75
CA ILE A 809 4.92 -14.15 -26.24
C ILE A 809 5.90 -14.11 -27.42
N GLU A 810 6.97 -13.34 -27.27
CA GLU A 810 8.13 -13.33 -28.16
C GLU A 810 9.25 -14.12 -27.49
N ASP A 811 9.67 -15.23 -28.09
CA ASP A 811 10.64 -16.16 -27.51
C ASP A 811 11.83 -16.35 -28.45
N HIS A 812 12.97 -15.79 -28.04
CA HIS A 812 14.24 -15.90 -28.74
C HIS A 812 15.23 -16.87 -28.06
N THR A 813 14.76 -17.72 -27.15
CA THR A 813 15.61 -18.72 -26.50
C THR A 813 16.01 -19.85 -27.47
N GLU A 814 17.19 -20.45 -27.24
CA GLU A 814 17.66 -21.61 -28.01
C GLU A 814 16.92 -22.90 -27.63
N ASP A 815 16.16 -22.90 -26.53
CA ASP A 815 15.47 -24.07 -26.00
C ASP A 815 14.25 -24.46 -26.84
N SER A 816 14.40 -25.57 -27.55
CA SER A 816 13.41 -26.17 -28.46
C SER A 816 12.08 -26.61 -27.83
N PHE A 817 11.88 -26.44 -26.51
CA PHE A 817 10.73 -27.00 -25.80
C PHE A 817 9.41 -26.22 -26.05
N LEU A 818 9.46 -24.88 -26.18
CA LEU A 818 8.28 -24.04 -26.42
C LEU A 818 7.85 -23.93 -27.89
N LYS A 819 8.73 -24.30 -28.85
CA LYS A 819 8.37 -24.39 -30.28
C LYS A 819 7.27 -25.43 -30.58
N SER A 820 6.89 -26.26 -29.62
CA SER A 820 5.85 -27.27 -29.75
C SER A 820 4.43 -26.81 -29.37
N MET A 821 4.26 -25.70 -28.62
CA MET A 821 2.93 -25.21 -28.21
C MET A 821 2.33 -24.10 -29.09
N SER A 822 3.11 -23.51 -30.00
CA SER A 822 2.61 -22.47 -30.93
C SER A 822 1.88 -23.03 -32.17
N ARG A 823 1.71 -24.35 -32.29
CA ARG A 823 0.87 -24.99 -33.32
C ARG A 823 -0.43 -25.51 -32.71
N GLY A 824 -1.31 -24.59 -32.33
CA GLY A 824 -2.52 -24.97 -31.59
C GLY A 824 -3.73 -24.05 -31.69
N ILE A 825 -3.83 -23.14 -32.65
CA ILE A 825 -5.10 -22.46 -32.96
C ILE A 825 -5.18 -22.23 -34.48
N PRO A 826 -6.20 -22.74 -35.20
CA PRO A 826 -6.34 -22.49 -36.63
C PRO A 826 -6.73 -21.03 -36.88
N PHE A 827 -5.94 -20.37 -37.72
CA PHE A 827 -6.24 -19.09 -38.35
C PHE A 827 -7.60 -19.14 -39.05
N LEU A 828 -8.55 -18.32 -38.60
CA LEU A 828 -9.73 -17.90 -39.36
C LEU A 828 -9.45 -16.51 -39.94
N ASN A 829 -8.69 -16.49 -41.05
CA ASN A 829 -8.64 -15.34 -41.95
C ASN A 829 -9.38 -15.71 -43.24
N ARG A 830 -10.60 -15.21 -43.39
CA ARG A 830 -11.23 -14.93 -44.69
C ARG A 830 -12.08 -13.67 -44.59
N PHE A 831 -11.43 -12.54 -44.85
CA PHE A 831 -11.97 -11.46 -45.68
C PHE A 831 -10.87 -11.05 -46.67
N GLN A 832 -10.62 -11.92 -47.66
CA GLN A 832 -10.58 -11.65 -49.11
C GLN A 832 -10.35 -12.98 -49.84
#